data_AF-A0A133XTH3-F1
#
_entry.id   AF-A0A133XTH3-F1
#
_cell.length_a   1.000
_cell.length_b   1.000
_cell.length_c   1.000
_cell.angle_alpha   90.00
_cell.angle_beta   90.00
_cell.angle_gamma   90.00
#
_symmetry.space_group_name_H-M   'P 1'
#
loop_
_entity.id
_entity.type
_entity.pdbx_description
1 polymer ?
#
loop_
_entity_poly.entity_id
_entity_poly.type
_entity_poly.pdbx_seq_one_letter_code
_entity_poly.pdbx_strand_id
1 'polypeptide(L)'
;MKYNKTFHLLTRSALLLSAFSIGGILSGNLGTDCFPQTFVHAATGPKIWGVHPQLVSDGQQLNLLHGIEGRDEDGSDISQLIKVSHHIKWDQEGTYDVTYTLTNPQGQTTTARTTVTVKLPAWRKQLDDLQNQADTVEKNLNDLKDQLPNTIINEIQPKINDINTQLKALREKDRLFASDLGELRARITRAEKDIDGLKDKDKELEAKIGDLKLNLGKLGQKVDDLQDQVNKHEKRLDDLEPRVFRLETNLALTIERVAGLEERTKWLEDDLRLLEGQFDDQAKQLQAQINANKQLIAELKAEIAGIKEKIAQHDKDIDGLFKHIDELNKRINTLENAMNKHGQMINDLIERMDNAEVALTHAKERIATLEAQNKQLAEKANALSDQMADTKKALLQSIQENTNEINGLKEKAAEIAAKLADHDKDIDQIKAEIKSLYSGLQKVGSAVIAHDQQIATLSLRLTRIEDHLKTTETGLSVLDKFLKELEDKVNQSDQAKDTFLREFQDKIGDMREAGGAIQAKMKSLTQRLAERGADFDQIDKDTAKLEKQAVDLVDRAKAQSDKADALEKMSATLQQALEEANQKISDLQKIQDALEGKVKALEDQHTQKVQTLGQVVQSNRQSLDQMKSQIDHLNQQFPDLLKDQAGLQNTLSQLNQASDTMKTNLSQLSEKEAPLLKKIGGLEQTGTEVEKLANEMKEKVADLKNVQNSVEKANEKVGDTNHDTKEKNQSTQKNEKKPGEKKEGKDKSLDRSNEGKGKSMPKTGLRNPIYLLLSGLAVVVSAVVLWVSGVFKKDVVSKNSGNHKK
;
A
#
# COMPACT_ATOMS: atom_id res chain seq x y z
N MET A 1 31.87 61.44 74.79
CA MET A 1 33.20 61.99 75.15
C MET A 1 33.07 62.85 76.40
N LYS A 2 34.19 63.25 77.04
CA LYS A 2 34.21 64.28 78.10
C LYS A 2 33.91 65.66 77.50
N TYR A 3 33.29 66.56 78.29
CA TYR A 3 33.60 68.00 78.50
C TYR A 3 32.41 68.59 79.30
N ASN A 4 32.49 69.13 80.53
CA ASN A 4 33.51 69.84 81.33
C ASN A 4 33.57 71.37 81.09
N LYS A 5 33.76 72.10 82.20
CA LYS A 5 34.19 73.50 82.38
C LYS A 5 33.18 74.69 82.35
N THR A 6 32.75 75.10 83.56
CA THR A 6 33.10 76.37 84.28
C THR A 6 32.76 77.78 83.72
N PHE A 7 33.00 78.77 84.60
CA PHE A 7 32.95 80.25 84.48
C PHE A 7 31.57 80.88 84.82
N HIS A 8 31.40 81.74 85.84
CA HIS A 8 32.01 83.06 86.20
C HIS A 8 31.29 84.24 85.49
N LEU A 9 31.19 85.49 85.99
CA LEU A 9 31.62 86.16 87.25
C LEU A 9 31.22 87.67 87.24
N LEU A 10 30.99 88.30 88.42
CA LEU A 10 30.87 89.78 88.64
C LEU A 10 29.72 90.48 87.84
N THR A 11 29.45 91.80 87.84
CA THR A 11 30.12 93.08 88.26
C THR A 11 28.99 94.16 88.41
N ARG A 12 29.06 95.35 89.07
CA ARG A 12 30.04 96.10 89.92
C ARG A 12 29.32 97.32 90.59
N SER A 13 29.93 97.91 91.63
CA SER A 13 29.78 99.34 92.05
C SER A 13 28.44 99.76 92.72
N ALA A 14 28.32 100.89 93.44
CA ALA A 14 29.20 102.07 93.53
C ALA A 14 29.23 102.77 94.92
N LEU A 15 30.43 103.24 95.32
CA LEU A 15 30.83 104.60 95.79
C LEU A 15 30.00 105.34 96.87
N LEU A 16 30.51 106.26 97.72
CA LEU A 16 31.84 106.74 98.24
C LEU A 16 31.48 107.67 99.45
N LEU A 17 32.33 108.34 100.26
CA LEU A 17 33.77 108.67 100.45
C LEU A 17 33.97 108.70 102.01
N SER A 18 35.07 109.00 102.72
CA SER A 18 36.47 109.46 102.56
C SER A 18 37.25 108.99 103.83
N ALA A 19 38.49 109.32 104.20
CA ALA A 19 39.55 110.20 103.66
C ALA A 19 40.95 109.55 103.96
N PHE A 20 41.92 110.30 104.49
CA PHE A 20 43.28 109.82 104.84
C PHE A 20 43.94 110.75 105.89
N SER A 21 44.83 110.22 106.77
CA SER A 21 46.17 110.80 107.10
C SER A 21 46.76 110.41 108.48
N ILE A 22 47.71 109.46 108.48
CA ILE A 22 49.06 109.50 109.07
C ILE A 22 49.30 110.26 110.42
N GLY A 23 49.59 109.48 111.49
CA GLY A 23 50.86 109.52 112.27
C GLY A 23 51.16 110.60 113.35
N GLY A 24 51.71 110.18 114.51
CA GLY A 24 52.32 111.06 115.53
C GLY A 24 52.52 110.40 116.92
N ILE A 25 53.51 110.84 117.72
CA ILE A 25 53.84 110.32 119.08
C ILE A 25 54.41 111.46 119.97
N LEU A 26 54.05 111.53 121.27
CA LEU A 26 54.93 111.78 122.48
C LEU A 26 54.28 112.59 123.65
N SER A 27 54.27 111.95 124.84
CA SER A 27 54.59 112.37 126.23
C SER A 27 54.54 113.83 126.76
N GLY A 28 54.13 114.02 128.05
CA GLY A 28 54.77 115.06 128.93
C GLY A 28 54.04 115.69 130.16
N ASN A 29 53.87 114.94 131.27
CA ASN A 29 53.81 115.26 132.75
C ASN A 29 53.99 116.71 133.36
N LEU A 30 53.56 116.95 134.65
CA LEU A 30 54.38 117.51 135.81
C LEU A 30 53.63 118.00 137.11
N GLY A 31 54.05 117.52 138.32
CA GLY A 31 54.11 118.18 139.69
C GLY A 31 52.84 118.58 140.49
N THR A 32 52.82 118.87 141.83
CA THR A 32 53.72 118.69 143.03
C THR A 32 53.00 119.06 144.40
N ASP A 33 53.62 118.88 145.59
CA ASP A 33 53.02 118.87 146.98
C ASP A 33 53.03 120.16 147.88
N CYS A 34 52.29 120.13 149.05
CA CYS A 34 52.71 120.47 150.47
C CYS A 34 51.86 121.44 151.41
N PHE A 35 52.22 121.51 152.72
CA PHE A 35 51.51 121.97 153.98
C PHE A 35 51.66 123.50 154.38
N PRO A 36 51.44 124.12 155.63
CA PRO A 36 51.19 123.66 157.06
C PRO A 36 50.44 124.57 158.15
N GLN A 37 50.42 124.12 159.45
CA GLN A 37 50.51 124.86 160.79
C GLN A 37 49.33 125.37 161.74
N THR A 38 49.29 124.81 163.00
CA THR A 38 49.27 125.35 164.43
C THR A 38 48.21 126.24 165.20
N PHE A 39 47.59 125.67 166.28
CA PHE A 39 47.64 125.96 167.78
C PHE A 39 47.06 127.19 168.62
N VAL A 40 46.50 126.88 169.84
CA VAL A 40 46.32 127.53 171.22
C VAL A 40 45.31 128.66 171.66
N HIS A 41 44.53 128.40 172.76
CA HIS A 41 44.09 129.14 174.02
C HIS A 41 43.60 130.65 174.03
N ALA A 42 42.86 131.24 175.02
CA ALA A 42 42.51 130.93 176.44
C ALA A 42 41.17 131.60 176.99
N ALA A 43 40.87 131.44 178.31
CA ALA A 43 39.85 132.10 179.20
C ALA A 43 38.38 131.55 179.22
N THR A 44 37.61 131.79 180.32
CA THR A 44 36.45 130.97 180.75
C THR A 44 35.05 131.64 180.84
N GLY A 45 34.04 130.77 180.94
CA GLY A 45 32.60 131.03 181.15
C GLY A 45 31.84 129.68 181.34
N PRO A 46 30.49 129.65 181.29
CA PRO A 46 29.68 128.43 181.45
C PRO A 46 30.03 127.33 180.40
N LYS A 47 29.62 126.06 180.63
CA LYS A 47 30.06 124.91 179.81
C LYS A 47 28.90 124.01 179.36
N ILE A 48 28.97 123.57 178.09
CA ILE A 48 28.08 122.59 177.47
C ILE A 48 28.83 121.25 177.34
N TRP A 49 28.14 120.13 177.59
CA TRP A 49 28.66 118.76 177.45
C TRP A 49 27.73 117.88 176.59
N GLY A 50 28.22 116.71 176.17
CA GLY A 50 27.45 115.72 175.39
C GLY A 50 27.46 115.89 173.86
N VAL A 51 27.97 117.02 173.35
CA VAL A 51 27.94 117.34 171.91
C VAL A 51 28.93 116.50 171.10
N HIS A 52 28.43 115.62 170.21
CA HIS A 52 29.23 114.79 169.31
C HIS A 52 28.55 114.55 167.94
N PRO A 53 29.31 114.20 166.87
CA PRO A 53 28.75 113.97 165.54
C PRO A 53 27.85 112.74 165.48
N GLN A 54 26.93 112.71 164.52
CA GLN A 54 25.96 111.63 164.32
C GLN A 54 25.81 111.25 162.84
N LEU A 55 25.40 110.01 162.56
CA LEU A 55 25.17 109.48 161.22
C LEU A 55 23.75 108.92 161.11
N VAL A 56 23.05 109.30 160.05
CA VAL A 56 21.75 108.75 159.66
C VAL A 56 21.90 108.00 158.33
N SER A 57 21.56 106.72 158.36
CA SER A 57 21.24 105.94 157.16
C SER A 57 19.74 105.87 156.99
N ASP A 58 19.28 105.58 155.76
CA ASP A 58 17.88 105.24 155.45
C ASP A 58 16.83 106.31 155.81
N GLY A 59 17.24 107.57 155.95
CA GLY A 59 16.37 108.76 155.97
C GLY A 59 15.60 109.04 157.27
N GLN A 60 15.96 108.42 158.40
CA GLN A 60 15.28 108.66 159.68
C GLN A 60 15.65 110.02 160.32
N GLN A 61 14.67 110.71 160.91
CA GLN A 61 14.91 111.95 161.68
C GLN A 61 15.34 111.64 163.11
N LEU A 62 16.24 112.47 163.67
CA LEU A 62 16.89 112.22 164.96
C LEU A 62 16.66 113.38 165.96
N ASN A 63 16.53 113.05 167.26
CA ASN A 63 16.37 114.07 168.32
C ASN A 63 17.74 114.60 168.79
N LEU A 64 18.06 115.83 168.40
CA LEU A 64 19.37 116.45 168.60
C LEU A 64 19.65 116.91 170.05
N LEU A 65 18.64 117.05 170.92
CA LEU A 65 18.85 117.46 172.32
C LEU A 65 19.13 116.30 173.28
N HIS A 66 19.11 115.05 172.81
CA HIS A 66 19.28 113.87 173.66
C HIS A 66 20.73 113.74 174.17
N GLY A 67 20.94 113.85 175.48
CA GLY A 67 22.24 113.70 176.13
C GLY A 67 23.11 114.97 176.19
N ILE A 68 22.56 116.14 175.86
CA ILE A 68 23.27 117.43 175.94
C ILE A 68 23.01 118.09 177.31
N GLU A 69 24.06 118.47 178.03
CA GLU A 69 23.99 119.07 179.38
C GLU A 69 24.71 120.42 179.48
N GLY A 70 24.37 121.24 180.48
CA GLY A 70 24.85 122.61 180.66
C GLY A 70 25.06 123.00 182.13
N ARG A 71 26.27 123.50 182.44
CA ARG A 71 26.70 123.90 183.80
C ARG A 71 27.24 125.31 183.82
N ASP A 72 26.91 126.07 184.87
CA ASP A 72 27.51 127.38 185.12
C ASP A 72 28.82 127.29 185.93
N GLU A 73 29.55 128.40 186.06
CA GLU A 73 30.88 128.45 186.70
C GLU A 73 30.83 128.22 188.23
N ASP A 74 29.67 128.39 188.86
CA ASP A 74 29.39 128.01 190.26
C ASP A 74 28.98 126.52 190.44
N GLY A 75 28.79 125.78 189.34
CA GLY A 75 28.33 124.40 189.31
C GLY A 75 26.80 124.22 189.15
N SER A 76 26.03 125.30 189.13
CA SER A 76 24.58 125.30 188.92
C SER A 76 24.21 124.63 187.59
N ASP A 77 23.14 123.84 187.60
CA ASP A 77 22.61 123.21 186.39
C ASP A 77 21.73 124.20 185.62
N ILE A 78 22.16 124.52 184.40
CA ILE A 78 21.47 125.43 183.49
C ILE A 78 21.18 124.75 182.14
N SER A 79 21.21 123.41 182.08
CA SER A 79 20.96 122.60 180.86
C SER A 79 19.66 122.96 180.15
N GLN A 80 18.67 123.42 180.91
CA GLN A 80 17.33 123.78 180.43
C GLN A 80 17.30 125.09 179.61
N LEU A 81 18.41 125.84 179.59
CA LEU A 81 18.60 127.05 178.78
C LEU A 81 19.31 126.77 177.44
N ILE A 82 19.66 125.52 177.14
CA ILE A 82 20.31 125.12 175.89
C ILE A 82 19.34 125.22 174.71
N LYS A 83 19.78 125.88 173.64
CA LYS A 83 19.05 126.00 172.37
C LYS A 83 19.84 125.33 171.24
N VAL A 84 19.16 124.55 170.41
CA VAL A 84 19.74 123.88 169.22
C VAL A 84 19.25 124.55 167.92
N SER A 85 20.10 124.61 166.90
CA SER A 85 19.78 125.12 165.56
C SER A 85 20.50 124.32 164.47
N HIS A 86 19.82 123.99 163.37
CA HIS A 86 20.32 123.15 162.27
C HIS A 86 19.54 123.34 160.97
N HIS A 87 20.11 122.93 159.82
CA HIS A 87 19.50 123.00 158.49
C HIS A 87 19.66 121.67 157.69
N ILE A 88 19.35 120.54 158.34
CA ILE A 88 19.54 119.20 157.78
C ILE A 88 18.44 118.89 156.74
N LYS A 89 18.84 118.36 155.57
CA LYS A 89 17.92 117.69 154.62
C LYS A 89 18.09 116.18 154.71
N TRP A 90 16.97 115.45 154.70
CA TRP A 90 16.96 114.01 154.96
C TRP A 90 16.78 113.15 153.69
N ASP A 91 16.46 113.79 152.56
CA ASP A 91 16.20 113.18 151.24
C ASP A 91 17.36 113.33 150.24
N GLN A 92 18.45 113.99 150.65
CA GLN A 92 19.65 114.25 149.83
C GLN A 92 20.91 113.84 150.61
N GLU A 93 21.78 113.02 150.01
CA GLU A 93 23.06 112.64 150.63
C GLU A 93 23.92 113.87 150.91
N GLY A 94 24.48 113.96 152.12
CA GLY A 94 25.28 115.13 152.53
C GLY A 94 25.58 115.16 154.02
N THR A 95 26.39 116.14 154.42
CA THR A 95 26.73 116.44 155.83
C THR A 95 26.32 117.86 156.16
N TYR A 96 25.72 118.04 157.34
CA TYR A 96 25.01 119.25 157.74
C TYR A 96 25.36 119.65 159.18
N ASP A 97 25.51 120.96 159.45
CA ASP A 97 25.89 121.49 160.76
C ASP A 97 24.72 121.60 161.76
N VAL A 98 25.05 121.45 163.04
CA VAL A 98 24.20 121.66 164.21
C VAL A 98 24.95 122.51 165.23
N THR A 99 24.30 123.54 165.77
CA THR A 99 24.86 124.42 166.82
C THR A 99 24.00 124.38 168.08
N TYR A 100 24.65 124.31 169.25
CA TYR A 100 24.05 124.40 170.59
C TYR A 100 24.57 125.64 171.31
N THR A 101 23.68 126.42 171.92
CA THR A 101 24.03 127.67 172.62
C THR A 101 23.43 127.70 174.02
N LEU A 102 24.20 128.15 175.01
CA LEU A 102 23.85 128.23 176.42
C LEU A 102 24.29 129.58 177.00
N THR A 103 23.38 130.30 177.67
CA THR A 103 23.65 131.59 178.33
C THR A 103 23.28 131.49 179.81
N ASN A 104 24.17 131.91 180.71
CA ASN A 104 23.89 131.96 182.15
C ASN A 104 23.14 133.26 182.56
N PRO A 105 22.52 133.33 183.74
CA PRO A 105 21.82 134.54 184.23
C PRO A 105 22.67 135.82 184.27
N GLN A 106 24.00 135.68 184.31
CA GLN A 106 25.01 136.75 184.32
C GLN A 106 25.31 137.27 182.89
N GLY A 107 24.72 136.66 181.85
CA GLY A 107 24.85 137.04 180.44
C GLY A 107 26.04 136.43 179.70
N GLN A 108 26.89 135.64 180.38
CA GLN A 108 27.99 134.91 179.74
C GLN A 108 27.41 133.77 178.90
N THR A 109 27.94 133.58 177.69
CA THR A 109 27.38 132.63 176.70
C THR A 109 28.45 131.71 176.14
N THR A 110 28.15 130.42 176.09
CA THR A 110 28.99 129.37 175.50
C THR A 110 28.24 128.69 174.35
N THR A 111 28.99 128.27 173.33
CA THR A 111 28.46 127.65 172.12
C THR A 111 29.25 126.39 171.79
N ALA A 112 28.57 125.32 171.38
CA ALA A 112 29.18 124.07 170.89
C ALA A 112 28.59 123.71 169.52
N ARG A 113 29.35 123.00 168.68
CA ARG A 113 28.93 122.64 167.31
C ARG A 113 29.24 121.18 167.00
N THR A 114 28.43 120.58 166.13
CA THR A 114 28.67 119.24 165.61
C THR A 114 27.99 119.02 164.26
N THR A 115 28.20 117.85 163.63
CA THR A 115 27.69 117.52 162.30
C THR A 115 26.81 116.28 162.30
N VAL A 116 25.85 116.26 161.37
CA VAL A 116 25.01 115.09 161.05
C VAL A 116 25.16 114.75 159.57
N THR A 117 25.40 113.48 159.25
CA THR A 117 25.53 112.99 157.85
C THR A 117 24.36 112.10 157.46
N VAL A 118 23.92 112.18 156.19
CA VAL A 118 22.80 111.43 155.61
C VAL A 118 23.24 110.65 154.37
N LYS A 119 22.77 109.41 154.21
CA LYS A 119 23.00 108.54 153.03
C LYS A 119 21.74 107.87 152.47
N LEU A 120 21.79 107.47 151.19
CA LEU A 120 20.70 106.85 150.42
C LEU A 120 21.09 105.45 149.85
N PRO A 121 20.11 104.57 149.59
CA PRO A 121 20.36 103.18 149.17
C PRO A 121 20.60 103.00 147.65
N ALA A 122 21.47 102.04 147.30
CA ALA A 122 22.04 101.90 145.96
C ALA A 122 21.10 101.37 144.85
N TRP A 123 19.95 100.77 145.19
CA TRP A 123 19.05 100.14 144.20
C TRP A 123 18.48 101.11 143.16
N ARG A 124 18.44 102.41 143.47
CA ARG A 124 17.81 103.44 142.62
C ARG A 124 18.44 103.57 141.23
N LYS A 125 19.72 103.23 141.06
CA LYS A 125 20.40 103.28 139.75
C LYS A 125 20.00 102.13 138.81
N GLN A 126 19.63 100.96 139.33
CA GLN A 126 19.32 99.79 138.49
C GLN A 126 17.99 99.91 137.72
N LEU A 127 17.13 100.87 138.11
CA LEU A 127 15.82 101.05 137.49
C LEU A 127 15.92 101.75 136.12
N ASP A 128 16.78 102.75 136.00
CA ASP A 128 16.96 103.52 134.76
C ASP A 128 17.58 102.67 133.63
N ASP A 129 18.50 101.77 133.96
CA ASP A 129 19.16 100.87 132.99
C ASP A 129 18.15 99.87 132.35
N LEU A 130 17.16 99.40 133.11
CA LEU A 130 16.13 98.47 132.62
C LEU A 130 15.14 99.14 131.67
N GLN A 131 14.79 100.41 131.91
CA GLN A 131 13.84 101.14 131.08
C GLN A 131 14.36 101.28 129.63
N ASN A 132 15.64 101.64 129.47
CA ASN A 132 16.28 101.80 128.16
C ASN A 132 16.33 100.49 127.33
N GLN A 133 16.33 99.32 127.99
CA GLN A 133 16.30 98.03 127.31
C GLN A 133 14.91 97.71 126.72
N ALA A 134 13.83 98.15 127.37
CA ALA A 134 12.46 97.91 126.89
C ALA A 134 12.18 98.65 125.57
N ASP A 135 12.46 99.96 125.53
CA ASP A 135 12.27 100.82 124.36
C ASP A 135 13.02 100.30 123.12
N THR A 136 14.21 99.72 123.34
CA THR A 136 15.04 99.12 122.28
C THR A 136 14.39 97.87 121.67
N VAL A 137 13.71 97.06 122.49
CA VAL A 137 13.01 95.84 122.02
C VAL A 137 11.73 96.18 121.25
N GLU A 138 10.96 97.17 121.71
CA GLU A 138 9.72 97.59 121.04
C GLU A 138 9.99 98.11 119.61
N LYS A 139 11.06 98.89 119.42
CA LYS A 139 11.44 99.35 118.09
C LYS A 139 11.73 98.18 117.13
N ASN A 140 12.59 97.25 117.55
CA ASN A 140 12.98 96.10 116.73
C ASN A 140 11.80 95.22 116.33
N LEU A 141 10.77 95.11 117.19
CA LEU A 141 9.56 94.35 116.91
C LEU A 141 8.72 94.98 115.78
N ASN A 142 8.66 96.30 115.72
CA ASN A 142 7.94 97.03 114.66
C ASN A 142 8.68 97.00 113.32
N ASP A 143 10.01 97.20 113.31
CA ASP A 143 10.82 97.10 112.09
C ASP A 143 10.69 95.71 111.41
N LEU A 144 10.55 94.64 112.20
CA LEU A 144 10.36 93.26 111.70
C LEU A 144 8.94 93.02 111.15
N LYS A 145 7.93 93.64 111.76
CA LYS A 145 6.51 93.51 111.41
C LYS A 145 6.20 94.08 110.03
N ASP A 146 6.84 95.19 109.64
CA ASP A 146 6.59 95.85 108.35
C ASP A 146 7.40 95.26 107.18
N GLN A 147 8.50 94.56 107.47
CA GLN A 147 9.29 93.85 106.44
C GLN A 147 8.61 92.54 105.98
N LEU A 148 8.02 91.78 106.91
CA LEU A 148 7.52 90.43 106.61
C LEU A 148 6.44 90.36 105.49
N PRO A 149 5.43 91.26 105.43
CA PRO A 149 4.42 91.22 104.37
C PRO A 149 4.99 91.55 102.99
N ASN A 150 5.94 92.50 102.93
CA ASN A 150 6.54 92.96 101.68
C ASN A 150 7.33 91.84 100.98
N THR A 151 8.10 91.05 101.73
CA THR A 151 8.84 89.90 101.19
C THR A 151 7.90 88.82 100.64
N ILE A 152 6.80 88.53 101.33
CA ILE A 152 5.83 87.52 100.90
C ILE A 152 5.15 87.94 99.58
N ILE A 153 4.65 89.17 99.50
CA ILE A 153 3.89 89.65 98.36
C ILE A 153 4.78 89.89 97.14
N ASN A 154 5.90 90.62 97.31
CA ASN A 154 6.69 91.11 96.18
C ASN A 154 7.70 90.09 95.66
N GLU A 155 8.17 89.15 96.49
CA GLU A 155 9.16 88.15 96.07
C GLU A 155 8.62 86.72 95.96
N ILE A 156 7.79 86.26 96.89
CA ILE A 156 7.40 84.85 96.95
C ILE A 156 6.20 84.57 96.03
N GLN A 157 5.17 85.42 96.07
CA GLN A 157 3.97 85.24 95.25
C GLN A 157 4.21 85.20 93.72
N PRO A 158 5.05 86.06 93.10
CA PRO A 158 5.33 85.95 91.67
C PRO A 158 6.09 84.66 91.31
N LYS A 159 7.01 84.18 92.17
CA LYS A 159 7.71 82.90 91.98
C LYS A 159 6.72 81.72 92.01
N ILE A 160 5.72 81.75 92.88
CA ILE A 160 4.62 80.76 92.91
C ILE A 160 3.78 80.79 91.61
N ASN A 161 3.49 81.98 91.08
CA ASN A 161 2.72 82.13 89.84
C ASN A 161 3.48 81.64 88.60
N ASP A 162 4.80 81.85 88.54
CA ASP A 162 5.65 81.30 87.48
C ASP A 162 5.74 79.76 87.58
N ILE A 163 6.01 79.20 88.77
CA ILE A 163 6.03 77.75 88.99
C ILE A 163 4.70 77.09 88.56
N ASN A 164 3.56 77.69 88.88
CA ASN A 164 2.24 77.19 88.45
C ASN A 164 2.04 77.25 86.92
N THR A 165 2.70 78.19 86.25
CA THR A 165 2.67 78.35 84.79
C THR A 165 3.56 77.30 84.12
N GLN A 166 4.78 77.11 84.63
CA GLN A 166 5.67 76.02 84.21
C GLN A 166 5.03 74.64 84.41
N LEU A 167 4.34 74.42 85.53
CA LEU A 167 3.63 73.16 85.83
C LEU A 167 2.51 72.86 84.82
N LYS A 168 1.77 73.87 84.36
CA LYS A 168 0.78 73.71 83.27
C LYS A 168 1.45 73.36 81.95
N ALA A 169 2.54 74.03 81.60
CA ALA A 169 3.29 73.76 80.37
C ALA A 169 3.93 72.36 80.35
N LEU A 170 4.36 71.84 81.50
CA LEU A 170 4.82 70.46 81.66
C LEU A 170 3.68 69.46 81.44
N ARG A 171 2.52 69.65 82.07
CA ARG A 171 1.36 68.75 81.91
C ARG A 171 0.89 68.63 80.46
N GLU A 172 0.90 69.72 79.69
CA GLU A 172 0.58 69.65 78.25
C GLU A 172 1.66 68.94 77.43
N LYS A 173 2.96 69.04 77.80
CA LYS A 173 4.01 68.21 77.20
C LYS A 173 3.81 66.73 77.51
N ASP A 174 3.49 66.38 78.76
CA ASP A 174 3.20 65.00 79.15
C ASP A 174 1.98 64.45 78.38
N ARG A 175 0.94 65.28 78.18
CA ARG A 175 -0.25 64.92 77.37
C ARG A 175 0.08 64.71 75.89
N LEU A 176 0.96 65.54 75.31
CA LEU A 176 1.44 65.38 73.94
C LEU A 176 2.31 64.12 73.80
N PHE A 177 3.28 63.90 74.69
CA PHE A 177 4.09 62.67 74.68
C PHE A 177 3.26 61.40 74.87
N ALA A 178 2.19 61.43 75.66
CA ALA A 178 1.24 60.32 75.77
C ALA A 178 0.50 60.05 74.45
N SER A 179 0.16 61.10 73.69
CA SER A 179 -0.43 60.98 72.34
C SER A 179 0.57 60.39 71.34
N ASP A 180 1.80 60.91 71.30
CA ASP A 180 2.87 60.44 70.41
C ASP A 180 3.21 58.96 70.68
N LEU A 181 3.27 58.56 71.96
CA LEU A 181 3.47 57.17 72.37
C LEU A 181 2.29 56.27 71.96
N GLY A 182 1.07 56.80 71.94
CA GLY A 182 -0.11 56.10 71.43
C GLY A 182 -0.01 55.84 69.93
N GLU A 183 0.35 56.86 69.14
CA GLU A 183 0.52 56.70 67.69
C GLU A 183 1.74 55.83 67.33
N LEU A 184 2.86 55.96 68.05
CA LEU A 184 4.03 55.08 67.90
C LEU A 184 3.65 53.60 68.11
N ARG A 185 2.88 53.28 69.16
CA ARG A 185 2.32 51.93 69.36
C ARG A 185 1.44 51.50 68.19
N ALA A 186 0.52 52.35 67.76
CA ALA A 186 -0.37 52.07 66.62
C ALA A 186 0.38 51.91 65.28
N ARG A 187 1.58 52.49 65.14
CA ARG A 187 2.47 52.28 63.99
C ARG A 187 3.27 50.98 64.10
N ILE A 188 3.77 50.65 65.30
CA ILE A 188 4.45 49.38 65.59
C ILE A 188 3.50 48.20 65.30
N THR A 189 2.28 48.20 65.82
CA THR A 189 1.30 47.11 65.59
C THR A 189 0.86 46.96 64.12
N ARG A 190 0.93 48.04 63.32
CA ARG A 190 0.77 47.94 61.86
C ARG A 190 1.99 47.27 61.22
N ALA A 191 3.20 47.71 61.54
CA ALA A 191 4.43 47.12 61.03
C ALA A 191 4.60 45.64 61.43
N GLU A 192 4.21 45.25 62.65
CA GLU A 192 4.18 43.85 63.10
C GLU A 192 3.26 42.99 62.22
N LYS A 193 2.04 43.49 61.95
CA LYS A 193 1.08 42.81 61.07
C LYS A 193 1.56 42.72 59.61
N ASP A 194 2.20 43.78 59.11
CA ASP A 194 2.76 43.80 57.75
C ASP A 194 3.96 42.83 57.63
N ILE A 195 4.78 42.72 58.68
CA ILE A 195 5.87 41.74 58.79
C ILE A 195 5.34 40.30 58.76
N ASP A 196 4.26 40.00 59.50
CA ASP A 196 3.65 38.66 59.48
C ASP A 196 3.02 38.35 58.10
N GLY A 197 2.34 39.33 57.50
CA GLY A 197 1.83 39.20 56.13
C GLY A 197 2.92 39.08 55.04
N LEU A 198 4.16 39.49 55.34
CA LEU A 198 5.32 39.22 54.49
C LEU A 198 5.90 37.82 54.73
N LYS A 199 6.00 37.35 55.98
CA LYS A 199 6.43 35.97 56.31
C LYS A 199 5.54 34.91 55.64
N ASP A 200 4.24 35.14 55.57
CA ASP A 200 3.32 34.18 54.94
C ASP A 200 3.46 34.16 53.41
N LYS A 201 3.77 35.31 52.78
CA LYS A 201 4.13 35.37 51.34
C LYS A 201 5.48 34.71 51.06
N ASP A 202 6.44 34.83 51.99
CA ASP A 202 7.76 34.21 51.87
C ASP A 202 7.62 32.67 51.82
N LYS A 203 6.85 32.08 52.75
CA LYS A 203 6.49 30.65 52.72
C LYS A 203 5.78 30.25 51.41
N GLU A 204 4.89 31.09 50.89
CA GLU A 204 4.19 30.83 49.62
C GLU A 204 5.17 30.81 48.43
N LEU A 205 6.19 31.67 48.45
CA LEU A 205 7.25 31.69 47.45
C LEU A 205 8.22 30.51 47.61
N GLU A 206 8.61 30.14 48.83
CA GLU A 206 9.40 28.92 49.09
C GLU A 206 8.72 27.67 48.53
N ALA A 207 7.41 27.51 48.78
CA ALA A 207 6.62 26.40 48.26
C ALA A 207 6.63 26.36 46.72
N LYS A 208 6.36 27.50 46.05
CA LYS A 208 6.40 27.62 44.59
C LYS A 208 7.79 27.35 44.01
N ILE A 209 8.86 27.76 44.69
CA ILE A 209 10.25 27.45 44.33
C ILE A 209 10.52 25.94 44.46
N GLY A 210 9.93 25.27 45.47
CA GLY A 210 9.93 23.82 45.60
C GLY A 210 9.27 23.11 44.41
N ASP A 211 8.04 23.50 44.07
CA ASP A 211 7.31 22.95 42.91
C ASP A 211 8.03 23.19 41.59
N LEU A 212 8.62 24.37 41.39
CA LEU A 212 9.40 24.69 40.20
C LEU A 212 10.67 23.82 40.11
N LYS A 213 11.40 23.59 41.20
CA LYS A 213 12.54 22.66 41.24
C LYS A 213 12.13 21.23 40.90
N LEU A 214 11.00 20.78 41.45
CA LEU A 214 10.48 19.43 41.21
C LEU A 214 10.04 19.23 39.75
N ASN A 215 9.38 20.23 39.16
CA ASN A 215 8.99 20.21 37.75
C ASN A 215 10.19 20.38 36.80
N LEU A 216 11.22 21.13 37.18
CA LEU A 216 12.49 21.20 36.44
C LEU A 216 13.21 19.84 36.45
N GLY A 217 13.22 19.13 37.58
CA GLY A 217 13.76 17.76 37.67
C GLY A 217 13.02 16.77 36.76
N LYS A 218 11.68 16.81 36.74
CA LYS A 218 10.87 16.03 35.79
C LYS A 218 11.12 16.39 34.33
N LEU A 219 11.44 17.66 34.04
CA LEU A 219 11.78 18.10 32.68
C LEU A 219 13.17 17.61 32.28
N GLY A 220 14.15 17.62 33.19
CA GLY A 220 15.46 17.00 33.00
C GLY A 220 15.35 15.53 32.63
N GLN A 221 14.64 14.73 33.43
CA GLN A 221 14.40 13.31 33.14
C GLN A 221 13.79 13.08 31.74
N LYS A 222 12.87 13.94 31.30
CA LYS A 222 12.30 13.86 29.94
C LYS A 222 13.31 14.21 28.85
N VAL A 223 14.25 15.11 29.10
CA VAL A 223 15.34 15.42 28.17
C VAL A 223 16.31 14.24 28.10
N ASP A 224 16.63 13.62 29.24
CA ASP A 224 17.45 12.40 29.30
C ASP A 224 16.77 11.25 28.53
N ASP A 225 15.49 10.97 28.79
CA ASP A 225 14.68 9.96 28.08
C ASP A 225 14.62 10.20 26.55
N LEU A 226 14.56 11.47 26.13
CA LEU A 226 14.53 11.85 24.71
C LEU A 226 15.92 11.71 24.07
N GLN A 227 16.99 12.13 24.74
CA GLN A 227 18.35 11.90 24.28
C GLN A 227 18.62 10.40 24.13
N ASP A 228 18.16 9.59 25.08
CA ASP A 228 18.32 8.15 25.06
C ASP A 228 17.44 7.47 23.99
N GLN A 229 16.38 8.13 23.51
CA GLN A 229 15.65 7.72 22.29
C GLN A 229 16.39 8.13 21.02
N VAL A 230 16.91 9.36 20.93
CA VAL A 230 17.73 9.83 19.78
C VAL A 230 18.93 8.90 19.57
N ASN A 231 19.68 8.59 20.63
CA ASN A 231 20.81 7.65 20.61
C ASN A 231 20.44 6.23 20.10
N LYS A 232 19.17 5.81 20.29
CA LYS A 232 18.64 4.53 19.79
C LYS A 232 18.15 4.61 18.34
N HIS A 233 17.74 5.80 17.88
CA HIS A 233 17.36 6.04 16.49
C HIS A 233 18.59 6.22 15.58
N GLU A 234 19.64 6.90 16.06
CA GLU A 234 20.93 7.06 15.40
C GLU A 234 21.56 5.68 15.10
N LYS A 235 21.73 4.83 16.12
CA LYS A 235 22.18 3.43 15.96
C LYS A 235 21.31 2.56 15.06
N ARG A 236 20.05 2.94 14.80
CA ARG A 236 19.17 2.27 13.84
C ARG A 236 19.37 2.80 12.42
N LEU A 237 19.79 4.05 12.23
CA LEU A 237 20.29 4.54 10.95
C LEU A 237 21.58 3.80 10.58
N ASP A 238 22.52 3.68 11.52
CA ASP A 238 23.83 3.04 11.33
C ASP A 238 23.74 1.57 10.87
N ASP A 239 22.70 0.83 11.29
CA ASP A 239 22.42 -0.53 10.79
C ASP A 239 21.70 -0.51 9.43
N LEU A 240 20.78 0.45 9.21
CA LEU A 240 19.99 0.53 7.99
C LEU A 240 20.82 0.97 6.77
N GLU A 241 21.76 1.90 6.91
CA GLU A 241 22.62 2.37 5.81
C GLU A 241 23.38 1.23 5.10
N PRO A 242 24.18 0.37 5.76
CA PRO A 242 24.84 -0.75 5.11
C PRO A 242 23.87 -1.86 4.67
N ARG A 243 22.62 -1.87 5.17
CA ARG A 243 21.56 -2.75 4.65
C ARG A 243 20.98 -2.23 3.34
N VAL A 244 20.77 -0.92 3.21
CA VAL A 244 20.35 -0.26 1.95
C VAL A 244 21.43 -0.46 0.89
N PHE A 245 22.70 -0.16 1.20
CA PHE A 245 23.81 -0.37 0.25
C PHE A 245 23.92 -1.81 -0.27
N ARG A 246 23.69 -2.81 0.59
CA ARG A 246 23.62 -4.22 0.18
C ARG A 246 22.41 -4.53 -0.70
N LEU A 247 21.25 -3.90 -0.46
CA LEU A 247 20.06 -4.04 -1.30
C LEU A 247 20.27 -3.40 -2.68
N GLU A 248 20.88 -2.22 -2.75
CA GLU A 248 21.25 -1.55 -4.00
C GLU A 248 22.24 -2.38 -4.83
N THR A 249 23.27 -2.94 -4.17
CA THR A 249 24.23 -3.85 -4.81
C THR A 249 23.55 -5.11 -5.36
N ASN A 250 22.66 -5.73 -4.58
CA ASN A 250 21.89 -6.91 -5.01
C ASN A 250 20.89 -6.58 -6.13
N LEU A 251 20.33 -5.37 -6.14
CA LEU A 251 19.44 -4.90 -7.19
C LEU A 251 20.21 -4.72 -8.51
N ALA A 252 21.40 -4.11 -8.48
CA ALA A 252 22.26 -3.98 -9.66
C ALA A 252 22.62 -5.35 -10.27
N LEU A 253 23.06 -6.31 -9.45
CA LEU A 253 23.33 -7.69 -9.88
C LEU A 253 22.07 -8.43 -10.39
N THR A 254 20.89 -8.05 -9.90
CA THR A 254 19.61 -8.61 -10.40
C THR A 254 19.24 -8.03 -11.76
N ILE A 255 19.47 -6.72 -11.98
CA ILE A 255 19.28 -6.05 -13.28
C ILE A 255 20.21 -6.64 -14.33
N GLU A 256 21.49 -6.84 -14.01
CA GLU A 256 22.47 -7.49 -14.90
C GLU A 256 22.04 -8.91 -15.28
N ARG A 257 21.54 -9.69 -14.31
CA ARG A 257 21.00 -11.03 -14.57
C ARG A 257 19.72 -11.04 -15.40
N VAL A 258 18.88 -10.01 -15.30
CA VAL A 258 17.69 -9.86 -16.17
C VAL A 258 18.13 -9.55 -17.59
N ALA A 259 19.03 -8.60 -17.82
CA ALA A 259 19.56 -8.29 -19.17
C ALA A 259 20.18 -9.53 -19.85
N GLY A 260 20.98 -10.32 -19.13
CA GLY A 260 21.53 -11.58 -19.65
C GLY A 260 20.49 -12.68 -19.92
N LEU A 261 19.31 -12.62 -19.29
CA LEU A 261 18.18 -13.49 -19.61
C LEU A 261 17.39 -12.99 -20.82
N GLU A 262 17.27 -11.67 -21.00
CA GLU A 262 16.65 -11.04 -22.18
C GLU A 262 17.44 -11.37 -23.46
N GLU A 263 18.77 -11.21 -23.46
CA GLU A 263 19.63 -11.60 -24.58
C GLU A 263 19.51 -13.09 -24.91
N ARG A 264 19.48 -13.95 -23.88
CA ARG A 264 19.33 -15.40 -24.05
C ARG A 264 17.93 -15.79 -24.55
N THR A 265 16.90 -15.06 -24.17
CA THR A 265 15.53 -15.27 -24.66
C THR A 265 15.45 -14.92 -26.13
N LYS A 266 16.01 -13.76 -26.53
CA LYS A 266 16.11 -13.36 -27.93
C LYS A 266 16.88 -14.37 -28.80
N TRP A 267 17.98 -14.93 -28.29
CA TRP A 267 18.70 -15.99 -28.99
C TRP A 267 17.84 -17.25 -29.22
N LEU A 268 17.02 -17.64 -28.23
CA LEU A 268 16.08 -18.75 -28.37
C LEU A 268 14.93 -18.44 -29.33
N GLU A 269 14.46 -17.19 -29.40
CA GLU A 269 13.45 -16.74 -30.38
C GLU A 269 14.00 -16.80 -31.82
N ASP A 270 15.24 -16.35 -32.04
CA ASP A 270 15.91 -16.42 -33.35
C ASP A 270 16.19 -17.88 -33.77
N ASP A 271 16.60 -18.76 -32.84
CA ASP A 271 16.83 -20.20 -33.09
C ASP A 271 15.52 -20.95 -33.38
N LEU A 272 14.46 -20.71 -32.59
CA LEU A 272 13.11 -21.25 -32.86
C LEU A 272 12.59 -20.85 -34.23
N ARG A 273 12.79 -19.59 -34.64
CA ARG A 273 12.39 -19.09 -35.96
C ARG A 273 13.18 -19.73 -37.10
N LEU A 274 14.47 -20.01 -36.89
CA LEU A 274 15.27 -20.77 -37.86
C LEU A 274 14.76 -22.22 -37.99
N LEU A 275 14.42 -22.85 -36.86
CA LEU A 275 13.92 -24.22 -36.81
C LEU A 275 12.52 -24.35 -37.45
N GLU A 276 11.63 -23.39 -37.19
CA GLU A 276 10.31 -23.27 -37.85
C GLU A 276 10.46 -23.18 -39.37
N GLY A 277 11.36 -22.32 -39.87
CA GLY A 277 11.67 -22.22 -41.29
C GLY A 277 12.20 -23.53 -41.91
N GLN A 278 13.02 -24.29 -41.17
CA GLN A 278 13.50 -25.60 -41.63
C GLN A 278 12.38 -26.64 -41.72
N PHE A 279 11.46 -26.69 -40.76
CA PHE A 279 10.30 -27.57 -40.82
C PHE A 279 9.34 -27.18 -41.95
N ASP A 280 9.13 -25.88 -42.17
CA ASP A 280 8.27 -25.36 -43.24
C ASP A 280 8.82 -25.71 -44.64
N ASP A 281 10.14 -25.64 -44.84
CA ASP A 281 10.78 -26.08 -46.09
C ASP A 281 10.80 -27.61 -46.26
N GLN A 282 10.97 -28.39 -45.18
CA GLN A 282 10.78 -29.85 -45.22
C GLN A 282 9.34 -30.22 -45.59
N ALA A 283 8.34 -29.52 -45.06
CA ALA A 283 6.94 -29.73 -45.39
C ALA A 283 6.65 -29.43 -46.88
N LYS A 284 7.22 -28.34 -47.42
CA LYS A 284 7.15 -28.03 -48.87
C LYS A 284 7.80 -29.13 -49.72
N GLN A 285 8.96 -29.64 -49.32
CA GLN A 285 9.66 -30.72 -50.02
C GLN A 285 8.85 -32.03 -50.01
N LEU A 286 8.31 -32.42 -48.86
CA LEU A 286 7.46 -33.61 -48.73
C LEU A 286 6.17 -33.46 -49.54
N GLN A 287 5.53 -32.28 -49.53
CA GLN A 287 4.34 -32.02 -50.34
C GLN A 287 4.62 -32.08 -51.85
N ALA A 288 5.80 -31.62 -52.29
CA ALA A 288 6.24 -31.77 -53.68
C ALA A 288 6.45 -33.25 -54.06
N GLN A 289 7.06 -34.05 -53.19
CA GLN A 289 7.21 -35.50 -53.39
C GLN A 289 5.87 -36.23 -53.42
N ILE A 290 4.93 -35.88 -52.54
CA ILE A 290 3.55 -36.41 -52.54
C ILE A 290 2.85 -36.09 -53.86
N ASN A 291 3.01 -34.87 -54.38
CA ASN A 291 2.42 -34.46 -55.66
C ASN A 291 3.02 -35.24 -56.85
N ALA A 292 4.35 -35.41 -56.88
CA ALA A 292 5.03 -36.20 -57.90
C ALA A 292 4.62 -37.69 -57.87
N ASN A 293 4.60 -38.30 -56.68
CA ASN A 293 4.15 -39.69 -56.50
C ASN A 293 2.68 -39.88 -56.89
N LYS A 294 1.82 -38.89 -56.60
CA LYS A 294 0.40 -38.89 -57.01
C LYS A 294 0.24 -38.84 -58.53
N GLN A 295 1.13 -38.13 -59.24
CA GLN A 295 1.16 -38.12 -60.71
C GLN A 295 1.64 -39.47 -61.27
N LEU A 296 2.75 -40.02 -60.75
CA LEU A 296 3.23 -41.36 -61.10
C LEU A 296 2.17 -42.45 -60.93
N ILE A 297 1.38 -42.39 -59.84
CA ILE A 297 0.25 -43.31 -59.61
C ILE A 297 -0.88 -43.12 -60.65
N ALA A 298 -1.07 -41.92 -61.20
CA ALA A 298 -2.04 -41.69 -62.27
C ALA A 298 -1.54 -42.22 -63.61
N GLU A 299 -0.25 -42.02 -63.92
CA GLU A 299 0.41 -42.54 -65.12
C GLU A 299 0.42 -44.08 -65.14
N LEU A 300 0.84 -44.73 -64.05
CA LEU A 300 0.79 -46.19 -63.90
C LEU A 300 -0.64 -46.75 -63.98
N LYS A 301 -1.66 -46.02 -63.51
CA LYS A 301 -3.08 -46.41 -63.68
C LYS A 301 -3.52 -46.36 -65.15
N ALA A 302 -3.03 -45.39 -65.93
CA ALA A 302 -3.29 -45.32 -67.36
C ALA A 302 -2.61 -46.46 -68.13
N GLU A 303 -1.35 -46.79 -67.78
CA GLU A 303 -0.66 -47.96 -68.35
C GLU A 303 -1.38 -49.28 -68.04
N ILE A 304 -1.80 -49.49 -66.79
CA ILE A 304 -2.58 -50.67 -66.38
C ILE A 304 -3.91 -50.76 -67.14
N ALA A 305 -4.58 -49.63 -67.41
CA ALA A 305 -5.78 -49.61 -68.24
C ALA A 305 -5.50 -50.03 -69.69
N GLY A 306 -4.45 -49.47 -70.31
CA GLY A 306 -4.05 -49.84 -71.68
C GLY A 306 -3.55 -51.29 -71.80
N ILE A 307 -2.94 -51.85 -70.75
CA ILE A 307 -2.56 -53.26 -70.68
C ILE A 307 -3.82 -54.15 -70.59
N LYS A 308 -4.81 -53.79 -69.76
CA LYS A 308 -6.09 -54.52 -69.70
C LYS A 308 -6.82 -54.51 -71.04
N GLU A 309 -6.81 -53.39 -71.75
CA GLU A 309 -7.45 -53.26 -73.06
C GLU A 309 -6.75 -54.12 -74.13
N LYS A 310 -5.42 -54.24 -74.09
CA LYS A 310 -4.65 -55.18 -74.92
C LYS A 310 -4.96 -56.65 -74.58
N ILE A 311 -5.05 -57.00 -73.29
CA ILE A 311 -5.42 -58.36 -72.86
C ILE A 311 -6.82 -58.70 -73.38
N ALA A 312 -7.80 -57.81 -73.17
CA ALA A 312 -9.16 -58.00 -73.65
C ALA A 312 -9.29 -57.99 -75.20
N GLN A 313 -8.25 -57.57 -75.93
CA GLN A 313 -8.16 -57.79 -77.38
C GLN A 313 -7.54 -59.15 -77.70
N HIS A 314 -6.42 -59.52 -77.08
CA HIS A 314 -5.82 -60.85 -77.23
C HIS A 314 -6.81 -61.97 -76.90
N ASP A 315 -7.67 -61.80 -75.88
CA ASP A 315 -8.73 -62.75 -75.54
C ASP A 315 -9.69 -62.96 -76.71
N LYS A 316 -10.12 -61.89 -77.40
CA LYS A 316 -10.95 -61.99 -78.62
C LYS A 316 -10.21 -62.62 -79.80
N ASP A 317 -8.93 -62.33 -79.93
CA ASP A 317 -8.09 -62.87 -81.00
C ASP A 317 -7.90 -64.39 -80.81
N ILE A 318 -7.70 -64.84 -79.57
CA ILE A 318 -7.70 -66.26 -79.15
C ILE A 318 -9.07 -66.91 -79.43
N ASP A 319 -10.16 -66.25 -79.06
CA ASP A 319 -11.54 -66.67 -79.35
C ASP A 319 -11.81 -66.82 -80.87
N GLY A 320 -11.17 -65.98 -81.69
CA GLY A 320 -11.20 -66.05 -83.14
C GLY A 320 -10.37 -67.21 -83.70
N LEU A 321 -9.19 -67.46 -83.12
CA LEU A 321 -8.34 -68.60 -83.48
C LEU A 321 -9.00 -69.94 -83.12
N PHE A 322 -9.66 -70.06 -81.96
CA PHE A 322 -10.43 -71.28 -81.61
C PHE A 322 -11.55 -71.55 -82.62
N LYS A 323 -12.34 -70.53 -83.00
CA LYS A 323 -13.37 -70.67 -84.04
C LYS A 323 -12.79 -71.08 -85.40
N HIS A 324 -11.57 -70.64 -85.72
CA HIS A 324 -10.88 -71.08 -86.94
C HIS A 324 -10.38 -72.54 -86.85
N ILE A 325 -9.89 -72.96 -85.68
CA ILE A 325 -9.50 -74.36 -85.42
C ILE A 325 -10.71 -75.29 -85.51
N ASP A 326 -11.87 -74.91 -84.95
CA ASP A 326 -13.11 -75.68 -85.10
C ASP A 326 -13.54 -75.84 -86.56
N GLU A 327 -13.42 -74.77 -87.36
CA GLU A 327 -13.75 -74.81 -88.79
C GLU A 327 -12.74 -75.64 -89.60
N LEU A 328 -11.45 -75.59 -89.25
CA LEU A 328 -10.44 -76.49 -89.82
C LEU A 328 -10.71 -77.95 -89.44
N ASN A 329 -11.09 -78.24 -88.20
CA ASN A 329 -11.46 -79.59 -87.76
C ASN A 329 -12.68 -80.14 -88.53
N LYS A 330 -13.72 -79.33 -88.75
CA LYS A 330 -14.85 -79.71 -89.63
C LYS A 330 -14.38 -80.05 -91.05
N ARG A 331 -13.45 -79.27 -91.62
CA ARG A 331 -12.88 -79.50 -92.95
C ARG A 331 -12.01 -80.76 -92.99
N ILE A 332 -11.21 -81.03 -91.96
CA ILE A 332 -10.43 -82.27 -91.80
C ILE A 332 -11.38 -83.48 -91.77
N ASN A 333 -12.39 -83.47 -90.89
CA ASN A 333 -13.38 -84.55 -90.81
C ASN A 333 -14.12 -84.76 -92.15
N THR A 334 -14.39 -83.69 -92.89
CA THR A 334 -15.02 -83.76 -94.22
C THR A 334 -14.08 -84.39 -95.26
N LEU A 335 -12.80 -84.03 -95.25
CA LEU A 335 -11.77 -84.58 -96.13
C LEU A 335 -11.47 -86.05 -95.78
N GLU A 336 -11.43 -86.42 -94.51
CA GLU A 336 -11.25 -87.80 -94.05
C GLU A 336 -12.41 -88.70 -94.50
N ASN A 337 -13.66 -88.23 -94.36
CA ASN A 337 -14.82 -88.92 -94.92
C ASN A 337 -14.77 -89.05 -96.46
N ALA A 338 -14.18 -88.09 -97.16
CA ALA A 338 -13.96 -88.18 -98.61
C ALA A 338 -12.83 -89.17 -98.97
N MET A 339 -11.71 -89.17 -98.23
CA MET A 339 -10.62 -90.13 -98.40
C MET A 339 -11.09 -91.57 -98.13
N ASN A 340 -11.92 -91.79 -97.10
CA ASN A 340 -12.48 -93.11 -96.80
C ASN A 340 -13.36 -93.62 -97.96
N LYS A 341 -14.18 -92.75 -98.58
CA LYS A 341 -14.95 -93.08 -99.79
C LYS A 341 -14.05 -93.36 -101.00
N HIS A 342 -12.99 -92.58 -101.20
CA HIS A 342 -12.02 -92.84 -102.27
C HIS A 342 -11.24 -94.14 -102.02
N GLY A 343 -10.92 -94.50 -100.77
CA GLY A 343 -10.31 -95.77 -100.41
C GLY A 343 -11.20 -96.97 -100.73
N GLN A 344 -12.50 -96.87 -100.41
CA GLN A 344 -13.50 -97.86 -100.87
C GLN A 344 -13.52 -97.97 -102.39
N MET A 345 -13.63 -96.85 -103.11
CA MET A 345 -13.65 -96.84 -104.57
C MET A 345 -12.34 -97.36 -105.21
N ILE A 346 -11.20 -97.22 -104.55
CA ILE A 346 -9.92 -97.81 -104.96
C ILE A 346 -9.93 -99.33 -104.74
N ASN A 347 -10.46 -99.81 -103.61
CA ASN A 347 -10.60 -101.25 -103.37
C ASN A 347 -11.55 -101.90 -104.38
N ASP A 348 -12.70 -101.27 -104.69
CA ASP A 348 -13.62 -101.70 -105.75
C ASP A 348 -12.93 -101.78 -107.13
N LEU A 349 -11.98 -100.87 -107.41
CA LEU A 349 -11.19 -100.86 -108.64
C LEU A 349 -10.09 -101.95 -108.65
N ILE A 350 -9.49 -102.25 -107.49
CA ILE A 350 -8.53 -103.36 -107.35
C ILE A 350 -9.25 -104.69 -107.56
N GLU A 351 -10.37 -104.95 -106.89
CA GLU A 351 -11.15 -106.18 -107.09
C GLU A 351 -11.59 -106.36 -108.56
N ARG A 352 -11.99 -105.27 -109.22
CA ARG A 352 -12.31 -105.29 -110.66
C ARG A 352 -11.09 -105.53 -111.55
N MET A 353 -9.90 -105.12 -111.13
CA MET A 353 -8.64 -105.36 -111.84
C MET A 353 -8.17 -106.81 -111.67
N ASP A 354 -8.23 -107.36 -110.45
CA ASP A 354 -7.92 -108.76 -110.15
C ASP A 354 -8.81 -109.71 -110.96
N ASN A 355 -10.14 -109.44 -110.98
CA ASN A 355 -11.09 -110.18 -111.81
C ASN A 355 -10.77 -110.06 -113.33
N ALA A 356 -10.28 -108.91 -113.79
CA ALA A 356 -9.86 -108.72 -115.16
C ALA A 356 -8.54 -109.44 -115.49
N GLU A 357 -7.60 -109.56 -114.54
CA GLU A 357 -6.36 -110.33 -114.70
C GLU A 357 -6.61 -111.85 -114.71
N VAL A 358 -7.54 -112.34 -113.90
CA VAL A 358 -8.03 -113.73 -113.98
C VAL A 358 -8.67 -113.99 -115.36
N ALA A 359 -9.53 -113.09 -115.83
CA ALA A 359 -10.14 -113.22 -117.16
C ALA A 359 -9.10 -113.16 -118.30
N LEU A 360 -8.07 -112.30 -118.17
CA LEU A 360 -6.95 -112.22 -119.11
C LEU A 360 -6.10 -113.49 -119.10
N THR A 361 -5.95 -114.14 -117.93
CA THR A 361 -5.22 -115.41 -117.79
C THR A 361 -5.95 -116.55 -118.50
N HIS A 362 -7.25 -116.73 -118.24
CA HIS A 362 -8.11 -117.63 -119.01
C HIS A 362 -8.07 -117.34 -120.53
N ALA A 363 -7.99 -116.07 -120.94
CA ALA A 363 -7.86 -115.71 -122.35
C ALA A 363 -6.50 -116.16 -122.95
N LYS A 364 -5.39 -115.98 -122.22
CA LYS A 364 -4.05 -116.46 -122.63
C LYS A 364 -4.01 -117.99 -122.75
N GLU A 365 -4.54 -118.72 -121.77
CA GLU A 365 -4.62 -120.19 -121.79
C GLU A 365 -5.44 -120.72 -122.97
N ARG A 366 -6.57 -120.04 -123.26
CA ARG A 366 -7.41 -120.35 -124.42
C ARG A 366 -6.72 -120.05 -125.75
N ILE A 367 -5.91 -118.98 -125.83
CA ILE A 367 -5.07 -118.69 -127.01
C ILE A 367 -4.01 -119.78 -127.19
N ALA A 368 -3.24 -120.13 -126.15
CA ALA A 368 -2.24 -121.20 -126.21
C ALA A 368 -2.85 -122.56 -126.61
N THR A 369 -4.08 -122.84 -126.17
CA THR A 369 -4.85 -124.03 -126.58
C THR A 369 -5.19 -123.99 -128.09
N LEU A 370 -5.61 -122.83 -128.61
CA LEU A 370 -5.90 -122.63 -130.04
C LEU A 370 -4.62 -122.70 -130.90
N GLU A 371 -3.49 -122.19 -130.41
CA GLU A 371 -2.18 -122.30 -131.06
C GLU A 371 -1.72 -123.76 -131.16
N ALA A 372 -1.87 -124.53 -130.08
CA ALA A 372 -1.59 -125.97 -130.09
C ALA A 372 -2.51 -126.74 -131.07
N GLN A 373 -3.80 -126.39 -131.14
CA GLN A 373 -4.74 -126.96 -132.12
C GLN A 373 -4.35 -126.60 -133.56
N ASN A 374 -3.97 -125.35 -133.82
CA ASN A 374 -3.48 -124.92 -135.14
C ASN A 374 -2.19 -125.65 -135.55
N LYS A 375 -1.26 -125.89 -134.60
CA LYS A 375 -0.06 -126.71 -134.86
C LYS A 375 -0.42 -128.14 -135.24
N GLN A 376 -1.33 -128.79 -134.51
CA GLN A 376 -1.82 -130.14 -134.86
C GLN A 376 -2.55 -130.19 -136.21
N LEU A 377 -3.25 -129.12 -136.60
CA LEU A 377 -3.89 -129.02 -137.92
C LEU A 377 -2.84 -128.89 -139.04
N ALA A 378 -1.77 -128.11 -138.83
CA ALA A 378 -0.66 -128.01 -139.77
C ALA A 378 0.11 -129.34 -139.92
N GLU A 379 0.37 -130.04 -138.80
CA GLU A 379 0.98 -131.38 -138.80
C GLU A 379 0.14 -132.41 -139.57
N LYS A 380 -1.20 -132.38 -139.39
CA LYS A 380 -2.13 -133.21 -140.16
C LYS A 380 -2.18 -132.85 -141.64
N ALA A 381 -2.11 -131.57 -141.99
CA ALA A 381 -2.11 -131.11 -143.37
C ALA A 381 -0.84 -131.57 -144.12
N ASN A 382 0.31 -131.50 -143.46
CA ASN A 382 1.58 -132.01 -144.02
C ASN A 382 1.51 -133.53 -144.25
N ALA A 383 1.05 -134.32 -143.27
CA ALA A 383 0.91 -135.76 -143.43
C ALA A 383 -0.05 -136.16 -144.57
N LEU A 384 -1.12 -135.39 -144.80
CA LEU A 384 -2.01 -135.55 -145.96
C LEU A 384 -1.34 -135.20 -147.29
N SER A 385 -0.44 -134.20 -147.30
CA SER A 385 0.37 -133.86 -148.48
C SER A 385 1.36 -134.98 -148.82
N ASP A 386 1.99 -135.59 -147.82
CA ASP A 386 2.91 -136.72 -148.01
C ASP A 386 2.17 -137.95 -148.56
N GLN A 387 0.97 -138.26 -148.03
CA GLN A 387 0.10 -139.31 -148.59
C GLN A 387 -0.30 -139.05 -150.06
N MET A 388 -0.52 -137.79 -150.45
CA MET A 388 -0.75 -137.43 -151.87
C MET A 388 0.50 -137.59 -152.73
N ALA A 389 1.71 -137.38 -152.19
CA ALA A 389 2.95 -137.63 -152.92
C ALA A 389 3.19 -139.13 -153.17
N ASP A 390 2.98 -139.98 -152.16
CA ASP A 390 3.14 -141.44 -152.30
C ASP A 390 2.07 -142.08 -153.20
N THR A 391 0.80 -141.68 -153.07
CA THR A 391 -0.26 -142.19 -153.97
C THR A 391 -0.04 -141.78 -155.42
N LYS A 392 0.42 -140.55 -155.68
CA LYS A 392 0.85 -140.10 -157.02
C LYS A 392 2.00 -140.95 -157.59
N LYS A 393 2.98 -141.32 -156.75
CA LYS A 393 4.11 -142.17 -157.13
C LYS A 393 3.67 -143.59 -157.49
N ALA A 394 2.79 -144.19 -156.69
CA ALA A 394 2.22 -145.51 -156.97
C ALA A 394 1.41 -145.54 -158.28
N LEU A 395 0.61 -144.50 -158.55
CA LEU A 395 -0.20 -144.41 -159.77
C LEU A 395 0.66 -144.35 -161.04
N LEU A 396 1.76 -143.59 -161.00
CA LEU A 396 2.72 -143.51 -162.11
C LEU A 396 3.39 -144.85 -162.41
N GLN A 397 3.71 -145.64 -161.37
CA GLN A 397 4.30 -146.96 -161.56
C GLN A 397 3.33 -147.93 -162.26
N SER A 398 2.07 -147.98 -161.83
CA SER A 398 1.07 -148.84 -162.46
C SER A 398 0.77 -148.46 -163.92
N ILE A 399 0.82 -147.16 -164.27
CA ILE A 399 0.73 -146.70 -165.66
C ILE A 399 1.91 -147.22 -166.50
N GLN A 400 3.13 -147.24 -165.95
CA GLN A 400 4.31 -147.76 -166.63
C GLN A 400 4.24 -149.27 -166.86
N GLU A 401 3.71 -150.02 -165.89
CA GLU A 401 3.51 -151.47 -165.98
C GLU A 401 2.48 -151.82 -167.07
N ASN A 402 1.32 -151.16 -167.08
CA ASN A 402 0.29 -151.33 -168.12
C ASN A 402 0.81 -150.95 -169.53
N THR A 403 1.69 -149.94 -169.63
CA THR A 403 2.30 -149.54 -170.91
C THR A 403 3.18 -150.64 -171.49
N ASN A 404 3.84 -151.43 -170.64
CA ASN A 404 4.69 -152.54 -171.07
C ASN A 404 3.87 -153.74 -171.57
N GLU A 405 2.73 -154.07 -170.93
CA GLU A 405 1.83 -155.14 -171.39
C GLU A 405 1.25 -154.86 -172.78
N ILE A 406 0.83 -153.62 -173.04
CA ILE A 406 0.29 -153.19 -174.34
C ILE A 406 1.27 -153.44 -175.48
N ASN A 407 2.58 -153.24 -175.25
CA ASN A 407 3.61 -153.53 -176.24
C ASN A 407 3.78 -155.05 -176.47
N GLY A 408 3.78 -155.86 -175.41
CA GLY A 408 3.88 -157.32 -175.49
C GLY A 408 2.67 -158.03 -176.15
N LEU A 409 1.52 -157.36 -176.24
CA LEU A 409 0.38 -157.79 -177.06
C LEU A 409 0.52 -157.41 -178.54
N LYS A 410 1.24 -156.32 -178.84
CA LYS A 410 1.39 -155.76 -180.19
C LYS A 410 2.32 -156.58 -181.07
N GLU A 411 3.40 -157.13 -180.51
CA GLU A 411 4.34 -158.00 -181.23
C GLU A 411 3.71 -159.36 -181.60
N LYS A 412 2.91 -159.94 -180.69
CA LYS A 412 2.20 -161.21 -180.92
C LYS A 412 1.20 -161.16 -182.08
N ALA A 413 0.69 -159.98 -182.41
CA ALA A 413 -0.19 -159.79 -183.58
C ALA A 413 0.56 -159.89 -184.92
N ALA A 414 1.87 -159.59 -184.95
CA ALA A 414 2.66 -159.59 -186.18
C ALA A 414 3.04 -161.01 -186.65
N GLU A 415 3.42 -161.91 -185.73
CA GLU A 415 3.80 -163.28 -186.09
C GLU A 415 2.63 -164.12 -186.67
N ILE A 416 1.40 -163.83 -186.24
CA ILE A 416 0.21 -164.56 -186.71
C ILE A 416 -0.03 -164.31 -188.21
N ALA A 417 0.32 -163.12 -188.71
CA ALA A 417 0.22 -162.81 -190.14
C ALA A 417 1.23 -163.60 -191.00
N ALA A 418 2.44 -163.86 -190.50
CA ALA A 418 3.45 -164.64 -191.22
C ALA A 418 3.08 -166.13 -191.34
N LYS A 419 2.43 -166.69 -190.31
CA LYS A 419 1.96 -168.10 -190.26
C LYS A 419 0.76 -168.40 -191.16
N LEU A 420 0.28 -167.41 -191.92
CA LEU A 420 -0.81 -167.53 -192.89
C LEU A 420 -0.35 -167.52 -194.36
N ALA A 421 0.95 -167.37 -194.64
CA ALA A 421 1.49 -167.36 -196.00
C ALA A 421 2.26 -168.64 -196.37
N ASP A 422 3.12 -169.18 -195.50
CA ASP A 422 4.00 -170.31 -195.86
C ASP A 422 3.30 -171.69 -195.72
N HIS A 423 2.07 -171.75 -195.21
CA HIS A 423 1.23 -172.96 -195.30
C HIS A 423 0.70 -173.21 -196.73
N ASP A 424 0.74 -172.24 -197.66
CA ASP A 424 0.61 -172.53 -199.10
C ASP A 424 1.77 -173.44 -199.60
N LYS A 425 2.82 -173.62 -198.78
CA LYS A 425 3.99 -174.47 -199.03
C LYS A 425 4.01 -175.79 -198.26
N ASP A 426 3.01 -176.07 -197.41
CA ASP A 426 2.78 -177.41 -196.82
C ASP A 426 2.76 -178.50 -197.91
N ILE A 427 2.21 -178.14 -199.06
CA ILE A 427 1.84 -179.04 -200.16
C ILE A 427 3.07 -179.67 -200.85
N ASP A 428 4.25 -179.04 -200.79
CA ASP A 428 5.42 -179.49 -201.56
C ASP A 428 6.34 -180.46 -200.80
N GLN A 429 6.82 -180.08 -199.60
CA GLN A 429 7.95 -180.78 -198.94
C GLN A 429 7.63 -181.51 -197.63
N ILE A 430 6.36 -181.90 -197.44
CA ILE A 430 5.95 -183.06 -196.63
C ILE A 430 6.64 -184.38 -197.06
N LYS A 431 7.40 -184.38 -198.17
CA LYS A 431 8.12 -185.52 -198.78
C LYS A 431 9.52 -185.84 -198.19
N ALA A 432 9.99 -185.13 -197.14
CA ALA A 432 11.41 -185.15 -196.71
C ALA A 432 11.74 -185.95 -195.42
N GLU A 433 12.21 -185.30 -194.35
CA GLU A 433 13.20 -185.90 -193.44
C GLU A 433 12.78 -186.05 -191.96
N ILE A 434 12.21 -187.21 -191.65
CA ILE A 434 11.59 -187.60 -190.37
C ILE A 434 12.58 -187.91 -189.20
N LYS A 435 13.86 -187.49 -189.28
CA LYS A 435 14.98 -188.39 -188.90
C LYS A 435 15.89 -188.11 -187.68
N SER A 436 15.80 -187.02 -186.90
CA SER A 436 16.90 -186.66 -185.95
C SER A 436 16.54 -186.27 -184.49
N LEU A 437 16.30 -187.31 -183.68
CA LEU A 437 16.45 -187.46 -182.21
C LEU A 437 17.46 -186.50 -181.50
N TYR A 438 17.18 -185.86 -180.35
CA TYR A 438 17.00 -186.37 -178.96
C TYR A 438 18.31 -186.66 -178.18
N SER A 439 18.76 -185.73 -177.30
CA SER A 439 19.59 -185.96 -176.07
C SER A 439 20.05 -184.62 -175.43
N GLY A 440 20.24 -184.53 -174.10
CA GLY A 440 20.87 -183.34 -173.47
C GLY A 440 20.52 -182.91 -172.03
N LEU A 441 19.99 -183.78 -171.15
CA LEU A 441 19.52 -183.38 -169.80
C LEU A 441 20.56 -183.59 -168.68
N GLN A 442 20.48 -182.78 -167.61
CA GLN A 442 21.18 -182.79 -166.30
C GLN A 442 22.57 -182.11 -166.14
N LYS A 443 22.69 -181.22 -165.13
CA LYS A 443 23.71 -181.27 -164.04
C LYS A 443 23.57 -180.14 -162.98
N VAL A 444 23.57 -180.54 -161.70
CA VAL A 444 24.36 -180.08 -160.52
C VAL A 444 24.61 -178.56 -160.28
N GLY A 445 24.61 -178.00 -159.06
CA GLY A 445 24.28 -178.58 -157.73
C GLY A 445 25.37 -178.55 -156.62
N SER A 446 26.45 -177.76 -156.69
CA SER A 446 27.56 -177.89 -155.71
C SER A 446 28.45 -176.64 -155.48
N ALA A 447 28.25 -175.93 -154.35
CA ALA A 447 29.23 -175.06 -153.64
C ALA A 447 28.56 -174.51 -152.34
N VAL A 448 28.63 -175.14 -151.15
CA VAL A 448 29.81 -175.42 -150.28
C VAL A 448 30.47 -174.09 -149.84
N ILE A 449 30.19 -173.55 -148.65
CA ILE A 449 30.69 -173.95 -147.31
C ILE A 449 32.23 -173.99 -147.24
N ALA A 450 32.89 -172.82 -147.16
CA ALA A 450 34.20 -172.62 -146.53
C ALA A 450 34.65 -171.14 -146.57
N HIS A 451 34.69 -170.45 -145.42
CA HIS A 451 35.63 -169.33 -145.13
C HIS A 451 35.64 -168.97 -143.63
N ASP A 452 35.65 -170.01 -142.80
CA ASP A 452 35.61 -169.95 -141.33
C ASP A 452 37.00 -169.65 -140.73
N GLN A 453 37.72 -168.68 -141.30
CA GLN A 453 39.18 -168.49 -141.10
C GLN A 453 39.65 -167.02 -141.05
N GLN A 454 38.93 -166.13 -140.36
CA GLN A 454 39.48 -164.82 -139.94
C GLN A 454 39.44 -164.56 -138.43
N ILE A 455 38.99 -165.53 -137.62
CA ILE A 455 39.32 -165.56 -136.19
C ILE A 455 40.78 -166.02 -136.04
N ALA A 456 41.72 -165.08 -135.90
CA ALA A 456 43.10 -165.38 -135.52
C ALA A 456 43.91 -164.17 -135.01
N THR A 457 44.10 -163.15 -135.86
CA THR A 457 45.47 -162.61 -135.99
C THR A 457 45.88 -161.45 -135.05
N LEU A 458 45.00 -160.50 -134.69
CA LEU A 458 45.42 -159.23 -134.06
C LEU A 458 44.40 -158.73 -133.00
N SER A 459 44.51 -159.01 -131.70
CA SER A 459 45.58 -159.64 -130.89
C SER A 459 46.91 -158.87 -130.73
N LEU A 460 47.06 -157.67 -131.31
CA LEU A 460 48.27 -156.82 -131.15
C LEU A 460 47.99 -155.34 -130.82
N ARG A 461 46.84 -155.02 -130.22
CA ARG A 461 46.60 -153.69 -129.58
C ARG A 461 46.18 -153.78 -128.12
N LEU A 462 46.53 -154.88 -127.46
CA LEU A 462 46.56 -155.00 -126.00
C LEU A 462 47.66 -154.09 -125.37
N THR A 463 48.64 -153.68 -126.19
CA THR A 463 49.83 -152.89 -125.83
C THR A 463 49.57 -151.37 -125.70
N ARG A 464 48.43 -151.00 -125.10
CA ARG A 464 48.27 -149.66 -124.49
C ARG A 464 47.36 -149.66 -123.26
N ILE A 465 47.47 -150.73 -122.48
CA ILE A 465 46.97 -150.83 -121.11
C ILE A 465 48.03 -150.34 -120.09
N GLU A 466 49.28 -150.12 -120.53
CA GLU A 466 50.44 -150.00 -119.63
C GLU A 466 50.77 -148.55 -119.20
N ASP A 467 50.60 -147.54 -120.06
CA ASP A 467 50.94 -146.14 -119.77
C ASP A 467 49.83 -145.40 -118.98
N HIS A 468 49.65 -145.85 -117.74
CA HIS A 468 49.07 -145.12 -116.59
C HIS A 468 47.55 -144.91 -116.58
N LEU A 469 46.76 -145.35 -115.59
CA LEU A 469 47.05 -145.99 -114.29
C LEU A 469 47.92 -145.14 -113.33
N LYS A 470 47.28 -144.61 -112.27
CA LYS A 470 47.65 -143.38 -111.51
C LYS A 470 47.25 -142.13 -112.31
N THR A 471 46.47 -141.17 -111.80
CA THR A 471 46.16 -140.81 -110.39
C THR A 471 44.72 -140.28 -110.27
N THR A 472 44.27 -139.95 -109.05
CA THR A 472 42.98 -139.29 -108.70
C THR A 472 41.73 -140.17 -108.53
N GLU A 473 41.92 -141.48 -108.40
CA GLU A 473 41.04 -142.28 -107.53
C GLU A 473 41.48 -142.08 -106.07
N THR A 474 41.01 -141.01 -105.43
CA THR A 474 41.22 -140.77 -103.98
C THR A 474 40.01 -140.07 -103.37
N GLY A 475 39.19 -140.83 -102.63
CA GLY A 475 38.39 -140.26 -101.55
C GLY A 475 39.26 -139.77 -100.39
N LEU A 476 38.63 -139.28 -99.31
CA LEU A 476 39.29 -138.79 -98.07
C LEU A 476 40.08 -137.47 -98.19
N SER A 477 39.53 -136.45 -98.88
CA SER A 477 40.14 -135.09 -98.92
C SER A 477 39.12 -133.93 -98.91
N VAL A 478 38.03 -134.05 -98.14
CA VAL A 478 37.01 -132.97 -97.99
C VAL A 478 36.70 -132.62 -96.53
N LEU A 479 36.91 -133.54 -95.58
CA LEU A 479 36.74 -133.26 -94.15
C LEU A 479 37.77 -132.23 -93.62
N ASP A 480 38.92 -132.12 -94.29
CA ASP A 480 40.02 -131.20 -93.97
C ASP A 480 39.67 -129.71 -94.19
N LYS A 481 38.85 -129.40 -95.20
CA LYS A 481 38.40 -128.01 -95.44
C LYS A 481 37.39 -127.50 -94.40
N PHE A 482 36.62 -128.40 -93.78
CA PHE A 482 35.59 -128.04 -92.80
C PHE A 482 36.18 -127.66 -91.43
N LEU A 483 37.44 -128.03 -91.16
CA LEU A 483 38.14 -127.66 -89.92
C LEU A 483 38.62 -126.20 -89.92
N LYS A 484 38.85 -125.59 -91.11
CA LYS A 484 39.46 -124.26 -91.21
C LYS A 484 38.48 -123.09 -91.05
N GLU A 485 37.20 -123.28 -91.37
CA GLU A 485 36.16 -122.25 -91.12
C GLU A 485 35.70 -122.16 -89.65
N LEU A 486 36.09 -123.12 -88.81
CA LEU A 486 35.90 -123.04 -87.35
C LEU A 486 37.02 -122.26 -86.66
N GLU A 487 38.23 -122.25 -87.23
CA GLU A 487 39.43 -121.61 -86.67
C GLU A 487 39.28 -120.06 -86.63
N ASP A 488 38.76 -119.47 -87.70
CA ASP A 488 38.50 -118.01 -87.77
C ASP A 488 37.40 -117.54 -86.80
N LYS A 489 36.46 -118.42 -86.40
CA LYS A 489 35.40 -118.09 -85.45
C LYS A 489 35.83 -118.11 -83.99
N VAL A 490 36.89 -118.85 -83.65
CA VAL A 490 37.45 -118.85 -82.29
C VAL A 490 38.18 -117.54 -82.02
N ASN A 491 39.01 -117.07 -82.97
CA ASN A 491 39.85 -115.88 -82.80
C ASN A 491 39.05 -114.56 -82.66
N GLN A 492 37.80 -114.50 -83.13
CA GLN A 492 36.93 -113.33 -82.90
C GLN A 492 36.33 -113.28 -81.48
N SER A 493 36.32 -114.40 -80.74
CA SER A 493 35.69 -114.46 -79.41
C SER A 493 36.52 -113.84 -78.28
N ASP A 494 37.86 -113.82 -78.38
CA ASP A 494 38.71 -113.32 -77.30
C ASP A 494 38.89 -111.79 -77.33
N GLN A 495 38.88 -111.14 -78.50
CA GLN A 495 38.96 -109.66 -78.57
C GLN A 495 37.75 -108.96 -77.93
N ALA A 496 36.57 -109.58 -77.99
CA ALA A 496 35.35 -109.06 -77.34
C ALA A 496 35.46 -109.07 -75.79
N LYS A 497 36.23 -110.00 -75.24
CA LYS A 497 36.34 -110.27 -73.80
C LYS A 497 37.21 -109.24 -73.08
N ASP A 498 38.35 -108.88 -73.66
CA ASP A 498 39.26 -107.87 -73.10
C ASP A 498 38.70 -106.45 -73.20
N THR A 499 37.92 -106.15 -74.24
CA THR A 499 37.23 -104.86 -74.39
C THR A 499 36.18 -104.68 -73.28
N PHE A 500 35.32 -105.70 -73.07
CA PHE A 500 34.29 -105.68 -72.03
C PHE A 500 34.87 -105.57 -70.61
N LEU A 501 35.97 -106.27 -70.32
CA LEU A 501 36.65 -106.18 -69.01
C LEU A 501 37.22 -104.79 -68.74
N ARG A 502 37.69 -104.08 -69.77
CA ARG A 502 38.21 -102.71 -69.65
C ARG A 502 37.12 -101.70 -69.35
N GLU A 503 36.04 -101.71 -70.14
CA GLU A 503 34.88 -100.82 -69.91
C GLU A 503 34.21 -101.05 -68.54
N PHE A 504 34.21 -102.30 -68.05
CA PHE A 504 33.68 -102.61 -66.72
C PHE A 504 34.59 -102.11 -65.59
N GLN A 505 35.92 -102.09 -65.80
CA GLN A 505 36.88 -101.53 -64.84
C GLN A 505 36.82 -100.00 -64.78
N ASP A 506 36.70 -99.32 -65.94
CA ASP A 506 36.57 -97.86 -65.99
C ASP A 506 35.28 -97.39 -65.28
N LYS A 507 34.14 -98.08 -65.48
CA LYS A 507 32.90 -97.83 -64.73
C LYS A 507 33.02 -98.06 -63.22
N ILE A 508 33.87 -98.99 -62.78
CA ILE A 508 34.17 -99.17 -61.35
C ILE A 508 35.04 -98.01 -60.83
N GLY A 509 35.89 -97.41 -61.67
CA GLY A 509 36.58 -96.15 -61.41
C GLY A 509 35.60 -94.99 -61.19
N ASP A 510 34.70 -94.74 -62.15
CA ASP A 510 33.68 -93.68 -62.07
C ASP A 510 32.83 -93.79 -60.79
N MET A 511 32.36 -95.00 -60.46
CA MET A 511 31.60 -95.25 -59.23
C MET A 511 32.41 -94.99 -57.96
N ARG A 512 33.74 -95.15 -58.00
CA ARG A 512 34.63 -94.93 -56.87
C ARG A 512 34.88 -93.44 -56.63
N GLU A 513 35.03 -92.64 -57.69
CA GLU A 513 35.07 -91.17 -57.58
C GLU A 513 33.72 -90.60 -57.14
N ALA A 514 32.61 -91.10 -57.70
CA ALA A 514 31.26 -90.73 -57.26
C ALA A 514 31.04 -91.04 -55.76
N GLY A 515 31.50 -92.21 -55.29
CA GLY A 515 31.49 -92.58 -53.87
C GLY A 515 32.31 -91.62 -53.01
N GLY A 516 33.51 -91.22 -53.44
CA GLY A 516 34.34 -90.21 -52.78
C GLY A 516 33.66 -88.84 -52.71
N ALA A 517 33.02 -88.40 -53.79
CA ALA A 517 32.27 -87.15 -53.85
C ALA A 517 31.03 -87.15 -52.94
N ILE A 518 30.34 -88.29 -52.84
CA ILE A 518 29.23 -88.50 -51.89
C ILE A 518 29.75 -88.45 -50.44
N GLN A 519 30.86 -89.13 -50.13
CA GLN A 519 31.47 -89.13 -48.80
C GLN A 519 31.95 -87.72 -48.38
N ALA A 520 32.52 -86.95 -49.32
CA ALA A 520 32.91 -85.55 -49.10
C ALA A 520 31.69 -84.64 -48.85
N LYS A 521 30.61 -84.78 -49.64
CA LYS A 521 29.33 -84.08 -49.40
C LYS A 521 28.73 -84.46 -48.05
N MET A 522 28.78 -85.72 -47.66
CA MET A 522 28.24 -86.20 -46.38
C MET A 522 29.04 -85.62 -45.20
N LYS A 523 30.38 -85.59 -45.28
CA LYS A 523 31.22 -84.92 -44.28
C LYS A 523 30.95 -83.41 -44.20
N SER A 524 30.72 -82.75 -45.33
CA SER A 524 30.32 -81.33 -45.37
C SER A 524 28.93 -81.09 -44.75
N LEU A 525 27.98 -82.00 -44.96
CA LEU A 525 26.65 -81.93 -44.33
C LEU A 525 26.73 -82.14 -42.80
N THR A 526 27.53 -83.10 -42.33
CA THR A 526 27.79 -83.30 -40.89
C THR A 526 28.45 -82.06 -40.26
N GLN A 527 29.40 -81.43 -40.95
CA GLN A 527 30.00 -80.19 -40.45
C GLN A 527 28.99 -79.04 -40.41
N ARG A 528 28.17 -78.85 -41.46
CA ARG A 528 27.09 -77.84 -41.49
C ARG A 528 26.00 -78.08 -40.43
N LEU A 529 25.78 -79.33 -40.03
CA LEU A 529 24.90 -79.67 -38.90
C LEU A 529 25.51 -79.28 -37.55
N ALA A 530 26.83 -79.45 -37.37
CA ALA A 530 27.54 -78.98 -36.18
C ALA A 530 27.60 -77.44 -36.11
N GLU A 531 27.85 -76.78 -37.24
CA GLU A 531 27.82 -75.31 -37.37
C GLU A 531 26.42 -74.77 -37.01
N ARG A 532 25.34 -75.37 -37.53
CA ARG A 532 23.96 -75.02 -37.12
C ARG A 532 23.65 -75.32 -35.66
N GLY A 533 24.32 -76.26 -35.02
CA GLY A 533 24.20 -76.49 -33.57
C GLY A 533 24.63 -75.25 -32.79
N ALA A 534 25.74 -74.62 -33.18
CA ALA A 534 26.20 -73.37 -32.57
C ALA A 534 25.27 -72.18 -32.88
N ASP A 535 24.61 -72.16 -34.04
CA ASP A 535 23.57 -71.15 -34.34
C ASP A 535 22.37 -71.30 -33.37
N PHE A 536 21.90 -72.52 -33.09
CA PHE A 536 20.83 -72.76 -32.11
C PHE A 536 21.27 -72.39 -30.69
N ASP A 537 22.47 -72.79 -30.26
CA ASP A 537 23.05 -72.36 -28.98
C ASP A 537 23.12 -70.83 -28.85
N GLN A 538 23.24 -70.09 -29.95
CA GLN A 538 23.25 -68.62 -29.95
C GLN A 538 21.82 -68.03 -29.94
N ILE A 539 20.88 -68.64 -30.68
CA ILE A 539 19.46 -68.27 -30.65
C ILE A 539 18.89 -68.40 -29.23
N ASP A 540 19.24 -69.45 -28.48
CA ASP A 540 18.80 -69.61 -27.08
C ASP A 540 19.36 -68.50 -26.17
N LYS A 541 20.63 -68.10 -26.36
CA LYS A 541 21.24 -66.99 -25.60
C LYS A 541 20.59 -65.64 -25.91
N ASP A 542 20.30 -65.36 -27.18
CA ASP A 542 19.62 -64.13 -27.57
C ASP A 542 18.13 -64.14 -27.18
N THR A 543 17.49 -65.32 -27.12
CA THR A 543 16.12 -65.49 -26.60
C THR A 543 16.08 -65.19 -25.10
N ALA A 544 16.94 -65.80 -24.27
CA ALA A 544 17.00 -65.50 -22.83
C ALA A 544 17.34 -64.02 -22.54
N LYS A 545 18.12 -63.37 -23.42
CA LYS A 545 18.41 -61.94 -23.37
C LYS A 545 17.19 -61.08 -23.72
N LEU A 546 16.41 -61.46 -24.75
CA LEU A 546 15.15 -60.81 -25.10
C LEU A 546 14.09 -60.97 -24.02
N GLU A 547 13.97 -62.15 -23.40
CA GLU A 547 13.11 -62.39 -22.24
C GLU A 547 13.47 -61.45 -21.07
N LYS A 548 14.76 -61.33 -20.75
CA LYS A 548 15.21 -60.37 -19.74
C LYS A 548 14.88 -58.93 -20.12
N GLN A 549 15.06 -58.54 -21.38
CA GLN A 549 14.67 -57.20 -21.85
C GLN A 549 13.15 -56.97 -21.80
N ALA A 550 12.33 -58.01 -21.98
CA ALA A 550 10.88 -57.92 -21.82
C ALA A 550 10.49 -57.71 -20.35
N VAL A 551 11.13 -58.41 -19.40
CA VAL A 551 10.94 -58.18 -17.95
C VAL A 551 11.34 -56.75 -17.57
N ASP A 552 12.54 -56.31 -17.98
CA ASP A 552 13.03 -54.94 -17.76
C ASP A 552 12.07 -53.87 -18.33
N LEU A 553 11.32 -54.17 -19.39
CA LEU A 553 10.32 -53.27 -19.98
C LEU A 553 8.98 -53.31 -19.24
N VAL A 554 8.55 -54.48 -18.74
CA VAL A 554 7.33 -54.62 -17.91
C VAL A 554 7.50 -53.86 -16.59
N ASP A 555 8.64 -53.98 -15.92
CA ASP A 555 8.91 -53.24 -14.68
C ASP A 555 8.97 -51.72 -14.90
N ARG A 556 9.51 -51.27 -16.05
CA ARG A 556 9.46 -49.85 -16.44
C ARG A 556 8.04 -49.37 -16.74
N ALA A 557 7.24 -50.19 -17.43
CA ALA A 557 5.83 -49.87 -17.70
C ALA A 557 5.03 -49.74 -16.40
N LYS A 558 5.26 -50.66 -15.45
CA LYS A 558 4.66 -50.59 -14.10
C LYS A 558 5.07 -49.32 -13.35
N ALA A 559 6.36 -48.98 -13.32
CA ALA A 559 6.85 -47.76 -12.68
C ALA A 559 6.30 -46.46 -13.33
N GLN A 560 5.94 -46.48 -14.62
CA GLN A 560 5.22 -45.36 -15.26
C GLN A 560 3.72 -45.36 -14.92
N SER A 561 3.09 -46.53 -14.72
CA SER A 561 1.71 -46.63 -14.21
C SER A 561 1.62 -46.07 -12.79
N ASP A 562 2.49 -46.51 -11.87
CA ASP A 562 2.55 -46.01 -10.49
C ASP A 562 2.76 -44.48 -10.45
N LYS A 563 3.47 -43.93 -11.44
CA LYS A 563 3.66 -42.49 -11.63
C LYS A 563 2.43 -41.78 -12.21
N ALA A 564 1.66 -42.43 -13.09
CA ALA A 564 0.39 -41.90 -13.59
C ALA A 564 -0.65 -41.81 -12.47
N ASP A 565 -0.81 -42.86 -11.66
CA ASP A 565 -1.67 -42.89 -10.47
C ASP A 565 -1.30 -41.76 -9.46
N ALA A 566 -0.01 -41.46 -9.31
CA ALA A 566 0.46 -40.38 -8.46
C ALA A 566 0.12 -38.99 -9.04
N LEU A 567 0.22 -38.82 -10.35
CA LEU A 567 -0.18 -37.59 -11.05
C LEU A 567 -1.70 -37.38 -11.04
N GLU A 568 -2.51 -38.44 -11.14
CA GLU A 568 -3.97 -38.37 -11.03
C GLU A 568 -4.40 -37.92 -9.62
N LYS A 569 -3.81 -38.48 -8.57
CA LYS A 569 -4.03 -38.04 -7.18
C LYS A 569 -3.62 -36.58 -6.96
N MET A 570 -2.52 -36.14 -7.57
CA MET A 570 -2.09 -34.74 -7.51
C MET A 570 -3.05 -33.82 -8.29
N SER A 571 -3.57 -34.26 -9.44
CA SER A 571 -4.59 -33.54 -10.21
C SER A 571 -5.88 -33.35 -9.42
N ALA A 572 -6.41 -34.41 -8.79
CA ALA A 572 -7.59 -34.33 -7.92
C ALA A 572 -7.38 -33.38 -6.72
N THR A 573 -6.17 -33.38 -6.13
CA THR A 573 -5.80 -32.47 -5.04
C THR A 573 -5.79 -31.01 -5.52
N LEU A 574 -5.27 -30.74 -6.73
CA LEU A 574 -5.26 -29.41 -7.34
C LEU A 574 -6.68 -28.94 -7.73
N GLN A 575 -7.55 -29.84 -8.17
CA GLN A 575 -8.96 -29.53 -8.43
C GLN A 575 -9.71 -29.12 -7.15
N GLN A 576 -9.51 -29.82 -6.03
CA GLN A 576 -10.08 -29.41 -4.74
C GLN A 576 -9.56 -28.03 -4.32
N ALA A 577 -8.24 -27.79 -4.41
CA ALA A 577 -7.65 -26.51 -4.05
C ALA A 577 -8.15 -25.34 -4.92
N LEU A 578 -8.45 -25.60 -6.20
CA LEU A 578 -9.07 -24.63 -7.11
C LEU A 578 -10.50 -24.30 -6.70
N GLU A 579 -11.30 -25.29 -6.31
CA GLU A 579 -12.69 -25.05 -5.88
C GLU A 579 -12.76 -24.31 -4.54
N GLU A 580 -11.85 -24.62 -3.60
CA GLU A 580 -11.68 -23.84 -2.38
C GLU A 580 -11.21 -22.40 -2.65
N ALA A 581 -10.49 -22.15 -3.74
CA ALA A 581 -10.11 -20.80 -4.16
C ALA A 581 -11.29 -20.06 -4.82
N ASN A 582 -12.06 -20.72 -5.68
CA ASN A 582 -13.29 -20.19 -6.27
C ASN A 582 -14.30 -19.74 -5.19
N GLN A 583 -14.50 -20.56 -4.16
CA GLN A 583 -15.37 -20.22 -3.04
C GLN A 583 -14.87 -18.96 -2.28
N LYS A 584 -13.56 -18.87 -2.01
CA LYS A 584 -12.97 -17.67 -1.38
C LYS A 584 -13.12 -16.41 -2.24
N ILE A 585 -13.05 -16.52 -3.56
CA ILE A 585 -13.33 -15.41 -4.49
C ILE A 585 -14.80 -14.99 -4.40
N SER A 586 -15.74 -15.94 -4.40
CA SER A 586 -17.18 -15.67 -4.23
C SER A 586 -17.48 -14.93 -2.92
N ASP A 587 -16.83 -15.31 -1.82
CA ASP A 587 -17.01 -14.65 -0.52
C ASP A 587 -16.34 -13.27 -0.45
N LEU A 588 -15.21 -13.06 -1.12
CA LEU A 588 -14.62 -11.73 -1.31
C LEU A 588 -15.50 -10.80 -2.13
N GLN A 589 -16.18 -11.29 -3.18
CA GLN A 589 -17.14 -10.50 -3.96
C GLN A 589 -18.33 -10.05 -3.11
N LYS A 590 -18.91 -10.94 -2.28
CA LYS A 590 -19.98 -10.56 -1.32
C LYS A 590 -19.53 -9.48 -0.33
N ILE A 591 -18.24 -9.49 0.06
CA ILE A 591 -17.65 -8.45 0.92
C ILE A 591 -17.48 -7.13 0.14
N GLN A 592 -17.08 -7.18 -1.14
CA GLN A 592 -17.01 -6.00 -2.00
C GLN A 592 -18.40 -5.37 -2.19
N ASP A 593 -19.42 -6.15 -2.57
CA ASP A 593 -20.80 -5.66 -2.74
C ASP A 593 -21.32 -4.96 -1.46
N ALA A 594 -21.03 -5.57 -0.30
CA ALA A 594 -21.40 -5.03 1.01
C ALA A 594 -20.58 -3.79 1.44
N LEU A 595 -19.42 -3.54 0.84
CA LEU A 595 -18.63 -2.32 1.02
C LEU A 595 -19.10 -1.22 0.06
N GLU A 596 -19.35 -1.52 -1.21
CA GLU A 596 -19.91 -0.57 -2.18
C GLU A 596 -21.28 -0.04 -1.72
N GLY A 597 -22.15 -0.91 -1.21
CA GLY A 597 -23.42 -0.51 -0.59
C GLY A 597 -23.26 0.42 0.62
N LYS A 598 -22.20 0.26 1.43
CA LYS A 598 -21.89 1.15 2.56
C LYS A 598 -21.29 2.49 2.11
N VAL A 599 -20.41 2.48 1.11
CA VAL A 599 -19.84 3.70 0.52
C VAL A 599 -20.98 4.56 -0.03
N LYS A 600 -21.86 3.98 -0.85
CA LYS A 600 -23.01 4.68 -1.41
C LYS A 600 -23.94 5.28 -0.36
N ALA A 601 -24.23 4.53 0.72
CA ALA A 601 -25.03 5.05 1.83
C ALA A 601 -24.36 6.23 2.57
N LEU A 602 -23.02 6.27 2.63
CA LEU A 602 -22.26 7.39 3.17
C LEU A 602 -22.21 8.59 2.20
N GLU A 603 -22.11 8.37 0.89
CA GLU A 603 -22.20 9.41 -0.14
C GLU A 603 -23.58 10.07 -0.16
N ASP A 604 -24.66 9.29 -0.08
CA ASP A 604 -26.03 9.77 0.05
C ASP A 604 -26.20 10.59 1.34
N GLN A 605 -25.71 10.09 2.49
CA GLN A 605 -25.76 10.82 3.76
C GLN A 605 -24.94 12.12 3.72
N HIS A 606 -23.76 12.11 3.09
CA HIS A 606 -22.92 13.30 2.95
C HIS A 606 -23.61 14.33 2.04
N THR A 607 -24.17 13.90 0.91
CA THR A 607 -24.94 14.76 -0.01
C THR A 607 -26.13 15.40 0.69
N GLN A 608 -26.89 14.63 1.48
CA GLN A 608 -28.01 15.16 2.26
C GLN A 608 -27.55 16.18 3.33
N LYS A 609 -26.43 15.92 4.02
CA LYS A 609 -25.83 16.87 4.97
C LYS A 609 -25.36 18.16 4.30
N VAL A 610 -24.72 18.07 3.13
CA VAL A 610 -24.28 19.23 2.34
C VAL A 610 -25.48 20.06 1.86
N GLN A 611 -26.57 19.43 1.39
CA GLN A 611 -27.81 20.14 1.03
C GLN A 611 -28.43 20.84 2.25
N THR A 612 -28.48 20.17 3.40
CA THR A 612 -29.01 20.74 4.65
C THR A 612 -28.17 21.94 5.11
N LEU A 613 -26.84 21.83 5.06
CA LEU A 613 -25.91 22.94 5.35
C LEU A 613 -26.10 24.10 4.37
N GLY A 614 -26.30 23.83 3.09
CA GLY A 614 -26.60 24.84 2.07
C GLY A 614 -27.88 25.63 2.38
N GLN A 615 -28.95 24.95 2.80
CA GLN A 615 -30.19 25.58 3.24
C GLN A 615 -30.01 26.45 4.48
N VAL A 616 -29.25 25.97 5.49
CA VAL A 616 -28.93 26.76 6.69
C VAL A 616 -28.10 28.01 6.35
N VAL A 617 -27.09 27.88 5.48
CA VAL A 617 -26.27 29.01 5.01
C VAL A 617 -27.13 30.02 4.24
N GLN A 618 -28.07 29.57 3.40
CA GLN A 618 -28.99 30.45 2.67
C GLN A 618 -29.96 31.19 3.61
N SER A 619 -30.51 30.52 4.62
CA SER A 619 -31.37 31.12 5.65
C SER A 619 -30.62 32.14 6.50
N ASN A 620 -29.39 31.82 6.92
CA ASN A 620 -28.53 32.74 7.66
C ASN A 620 -28.15 33.97 6.82
N ARG A 621 -27.92 33.79 5.51
CA ARG A 621 -27.69 34.91 4.58
C ARG A 621 -28.91 35.82 4.46
N GLN A 622 -30.11 35.26 4.29
CA GLN A 622 -31.36 36.04 4.28
C GLN A 622 -31.56 36.81 5.61
N SER A 623 -31.22 36.19 6.74
CA SER A 623 -31.29 36.84 8.06
C SER A 623 -30.27 37.98 8.20
N LEU A 624 -29.06 37.82 7.62
CA LEU A 624 -28.05 38.88 7.53
C LEU A 624 -28.48 40.04 6.63
N ASP A 625 -29.06 39.75 5.47
CA ASP A 625 -29.58 40.78 4.55
C ASP A 625 -30.76 41.55 5.20
N GLN A 626 -31.61 40.89 5.99
CA GLN A 626 -32.64 41.53 6.82
C GLN A 626 -32.07 42.43 7.92
N MET A 627 -31.12 41.91 8.72
CA MET A 627 -30.46 42.71 9.76
C MET A 627 -29.71 43.91 9.17
N LYS A 628 -29.09 43.76 8.00
CA LYS A 628 -28.48 44.87 7.27
C LYS A 628 -29.51 45.92 6.87
N SER A 629 -30.65 45.52 6.31
CA SER A 629 -31.74 46.44 5.98
C SER A 629 -32.29 47.18 7.21
N GLN A 630 -32.32 46.54 8.38
CA GLN A 630 -32.70 47.20 9.64
C GLN A 630 -31.65 48.21 10.11
N ILE A 631 -30.37 47.88 10.00
CA ILE A 631 -29.24 48.80 10.30
C ILE A 631 -29.26 50.00 9.35
N ASP A 632 -29.45 49.78 8.04
CA ASP A 632 -29.54 50.85 7.05
C ASP A 632 -30.74 51.77 7.32
N HIS A 633 -31.88 51.24 7.78
CA HIS A 633 -33.04 52.04 8.19
C HIS A 633 -32.80 52.85 9.47
N LEU A 634 -32.15 52.27 10.49
CA LEU A 634 -31.76 52.98 11.71
C LEU A 634 -30.74 54.09 11.42
N ASN A 635 -29.78 53.83 10.53
CA ASN A 635 -28.80 54.81 10.06
C ASN A 635 -29.45 55.97 9.27
N GLN A 636 -30.61 55.76 8.65
CA GLN A 636 -31.40 56.83 8.01
C GLN A 636 -32.20 57.67 9.03
N GLN A 637 -32.60 57.09 10.17
CA GLN A 637 -33.31 57.81 11.24
C GLN A 637 -32.37 58.61 12.16
N PHE A 638 -31.12 58.18 12.32
CA PHE A 638 -30.14 58.79 13.21
C PHE A 638 -29.86 60.30 12.94
N PRO A 639 -29.80 60.78 11.68
CA PRO A 639 -29.63 62.22 11.39
C PRO A 639 -30.81 63.09 11.81
N ASP A 640 -32.06 62.61 11.68
CA ASP A 640 -33.23 63.35 12.14
C ASP A 640 -33.31 63.36 13.68
N LEU A 641 -32.92 62.28 14.36
CA LEU A 641 -32.77 62.27 15.83
C LEU A 641 -31.69 63.26 16.33
N LEU A 642 -30.57 63.39 15.61
CA LEU A 642 -29.53 64.40 15.91
C LEU A 642 -30.03 65.83 15.68
N LYS A 643 -30.88 66.04 14.68
CA LYS A 643 -31.51 67.33 14.36
C LYS A 643 -32.58 67.70 15.39
N ASP A 644 -33.35 66.74 15.88
CA ASP A 644 -34.28 66.93 17.00
C ASP A 644 -33.53 67.22 18.30
N GLN A 645 -32.41 66.53 18.57
CA GLN A 645 -31.51 66.86 19.69
C GLN A 645 -30.98 68.31 19.59
N ALA A 646 -30.55 68.75 18.40
CA ALA A 646 -30.10 70.12 18.19
C ALA A 646 -31.23 71.15 18.37
N GLY A 647 -32.46 70.82 17.94
CA GLY A 647 -33.66 71.60 18.21
C GLY A 647 -33.94 71.75 19.71
N LEU A 648 -33.89 70.63 20.45
CA LEU A 648 -34.06 70.62 21.90
C LEU A 648 -32.97 71.42 22.62
N GLN A 649 -31.70 71.31 22.22
CA GLN A 649 -30.62 72.14 22.76
C GLN A 649 -30.83 73.63 22.49
N ASN A 650 -31.37 74.01 21.33
CA ASN A 650 -31.72 75.40 21.03
C ASN A 650 -32.86 75.90 21.93
N THR A 651 -33.92 75.11 22.14
CA THR A 651 -34.99 75.46 23.10
C THR A 651 -34.50 75.54 24.54
N LEU A 652 -33.54 74.70 24.95
CA LEU A 652 -32.92 74.77 26.27
C LEU A 652 -32.06 76.04 26.44
N SER A 653 -31.36 76.46 25.39
CA SER A 653 -30.60 77.72 25.37
C SER A 653 -31.54 78.94 25.52
N GLN A 654 -32.67 78.95 24.80
CA GLN A 654 -33.71 79.97 24.93
C GLN A 654 -34.34 79.97 26.33
N LEU A 655 -34.59 78.80 26.91
CA LEU A 655 -35.13 78.66 28.28
C LEU A 655 -34.13 79.19 29.33
N ASN A 656 -32.83 78.96 29.13
CA ASN A 656 -31.78 79.52 29.99
C ASN A 656 -31.71 81.06 29.87
N GLN A 657 -31.79 81.62 28.65
CA GLN A 657 -31.88 83.09 28.47
C GLN A 657 -33.13 83.68 29.16
N ALA A 658 -34.27 82.99 29.11
CA ALA A 658 -35.48 83.41 29.83
C ALA A 658 -35.28 83.33 31.36
N SER A 659 -34.59 82.30 31.85
CA SER A 659 -34.23 82.12 33.26
C SER A 659 -33.29 83.24 33.76
N ASP A 660 -32.23 83.55 33.02
CA ASP A 660 -31.33 84.65 33.36
C ASP A 660 -32.03 86.02 33.28
N THR A 661 -32.97 86.20 32.34
CA THR A 661 -33.83 87.40 32.29
C THR A 661 -34.72 87.51 33.54
N MET A 662 -35.36 86.41 33.97
CA MET A 662 -36.12 86.38 35.23
C MET A 662 -35.23 86.67 36.44
N LYS A 663 -34.01 86.13 36.47
CA LYS A 663 -33.01 86.34 37.53
C LYS A 663 -32.57 87.81 37.61
N THR A 664 -32.35 88.46 36.47
CA THR A 664 -32.11 89.91 36.40
C THR A 664 -33.29 90.72 36.92
N ASN A 665 -34.52 90.36 36.55
CA ASN A 665 -35.73 91.01 37.07
C ASN A 665 -35.90 90.80 38.59
N LEU A 666 -35.46 89.65 39.12
CA LEU A 666 -35.46 89.36 40.55
C LEU A 666 -34.48 90.27 41.32
N SER A 667 -33.27 90.49 40.79
CA SER A 667 -32.32 91.45 41.36
C SER A 667 -32.85 92.90 41.34
N GLN A 668 -33.53 93.31 40.26
CA GLN A 668 -34.17 94.63 40.18
C GLN A 668 -35.37 94.81 41.15
N LEU A 669 -35.90 93.72 41.70
CA LEU A 669 -36.89 93.74 42.77
C LEU A 669 -36.22 93.87 44.15
N SER A 670 -35.14 93.15 44.42
CA SER A 670 -34.44 93.23 45.72
C SER A 670 -33.78 94.60 45.96
N GLU A 671 -33.30 95.29 44.93
CA GLU A 671 -32.81 96.69 45.07
C GLU A 671 -33.91 97.67 45.52
N LYS A 672 -35.19 97.36 45.29
CA LYS A 672 -36.34 98.17 45.73
C LYS A 672 -36.82 97.83 47.14
N GLU A 673 -36.33 96.76 47.73
CA GLU A 673 -36.73 96.26 49.05
C GLU A 673 -36.11 97.08 50.19
N ALA A 674 -34.82 97.40 50.10
CA ALA A 674 -34.08 98.18 51.10
C ALA A 674 -34.72 99.54 51.48
N PRO A 675 -35.19 100.41 50.55
CA PRO A 675 -35.87 101.65 50.93
C PRO A 675 -37.27 101.45 51.51
N LEU A 676 -37.92 100.29 51.28
CA LEU A 676 -39.23 99.98 51.86
C LEU A 676 -39.09 99.49 53.31
N LEU A 677 -38.11 98.63 53.61
CA LEU A 677 -37.81 98.20 54.98
C LEU A 677 -37.50 99.39 55.91
N LYS A 678 -36.79 100.41 55.40
CA LYS A 678 -36.51 101.65 56.15
C LYS A 678 -37.75 102.51 56.42
N LYS A 679 -38.84 102.33 55.66
CA LYS A 679 -40.16 102.94 55.97
C LYS A 679 -40.94 102.12 57.01
N ILE A 680 -40.80 100.80 57.02
CA ILE A 680 -41.51 99.91 57.96
C ILE A 680 -40.99 100.11 59.39
N GLY A 681 -39.67 100.16 59.60
CA GLY A 681 -39.10 100.42 60.94
C GLY A 681 -39.45 101.81 61.52
N GLY A 682 -39.93 102.75 60.70
CA GLY A 682 -40.46 104.03 61.17
C GLY A 682 -41.89 103.97 61.72
N LEU A 683 -42.62 102.87 61.47
CA LEU A 683 -44.02 102.70 61.89
C LEU A 683 -44.16 101.93 63.22
N GLU A 684 -43.16 101.14 63.61
CA GLU A 684 -43.16 100.40 64.88
C GLU A 684 -43.11 101.33 66.11
N GLN A 685 -42.42 102.47 66.00
CA GLN A 685 -42.43 103.50 67.05
C GLN A 685 -43.82 104.16 67.21
N THR A 686 -44.58 104.35 66.14
CA THR A 686 -45.97 104.84 66.23
C THR A 686 -46.96 103.78 66.76
N GLY A 687 -46.64 102.48 66.67
CA GLY A 687 -47.48 101.42 67.23
C GLY A 687 -47.46 101.36 68.76
N THR A 688 -46.28 101.58 69.35
CA THR A 688 -46.06 101.42 70.80
C THR A 688 -46.67 102.54 71.66
N GLU A 689 -46.87 103.75 71.12
CA GLU A 689 -47.65 104.80 71.81
C GLU A 689 -49.16 104.51 71.81
N VAL A 690 -49.69 103.94 70.72
CA VAL A 690 -51.11 103.56 70.61
C VAL A 690 -51.46 102.45 71.60
N GLU A 691 -50.57 101.47 71.80
CA GLU A 691 -50.78 100.38 72.76
C GLU A 691 -50.71 100.85 74.22
N LYS A 692 -49.99 101.94 74.51
CA LYS A 692 -50.03 102.59 75.82
C LYS A 692 -51.38 103.28 76.06
N LEU A 693 -51.84 104.10 75.11
CA LEU A 693 -53.15 104.77 75.16
C LEU A 693 -54.33 103.78 75.26
N ALA A 694 -54.22 102.61 74.62
CA ALA A 694 -55.21 101.55 74.71
C ALA A 694 -55.36 100.95 76.13
N ASN A 695 -54.30 100.97 76.94
CA ASN A 695 -54.35 100.48 78.32
C ASN A 695 -54.80 101.58 79.30
N GLU A 696 -54.41 102.84 79.10
CA GLU A 696 -54.97 103.99 79.86
C GLU A 696 -56.49 104.14 79.65
N MET A 697 -57.01 103.78 78.47
CA MET A 697 -58.46 103.70 78.22
C MET A 697 -59.15 102.54 78.95
N LYS A 698 -58.50 101.38 79.12
CA LYS A 698 -59.08 100.26 79.91
C LYS A 698 -59.28 100.65 81.38
N GLU A 699 -58.36 101.44 81.94
CA GLU A 699 -58.43 101.87 83.33
C GLU A 699 -59.58 102.87 83.54
N LYS A 700 -59.75 103.87 82.67
CA LYS A 700 -60.92 104.78 82.69
C LYS A 700 -62.27 104.09 82.45
N VAL A 701 -62.29 102.95 81.74
CA VAL A 701 -63.50 102.12 81.59
C VAL A 701 -63.89 101.40 82.88
N ALA A 702 -62.98 101.24 83.86
CA ALA A 702 -63.33 100.79 85.20
C ALA A 702 -64.06 101.88 86.01
N ASP A 703 -63.58 103.13 85.97
CA ASP A 703 -64.21 104.26 86.68
C ASP A 703 -65.63 104.57 86.18
N LEU A 704 -65.84 104.55 84.86
CA LEU A 704 -67.17 104.75 84.26
C LEU A 704 -68.21 103.71 84.72
N LYS A 705 -67.76 102.55 85.21
CA LYS A 705 -68.63 101.49 85.75
C LYS A 705 -69.25 101.85 87.11
N ASN A 706 -68.69 102.82 87.83
CA ASN A 706 -69.28 103.37 89.06
C ASN A 706 -70.23 104.56 88.80
N VAL A 707 -70.13 105.22 87.65
CA VAL A 707 -71.11 106.26 87.24
C VAL A 707 -72.43 105.63 86.77
N GLN A 708 -72.39 104.39 86.27
CA GLN A 708 -73.56 103.67 85.73
C GLN A 708 -74.70 103.39 86.74
N ASN A 709 -74.50 103.65 88.04
CA ASN A 709 -75.53 103.55 89.09
C ASN A 709 -76.20 104.92 89.43
N SER A 710 -76.11 105.93 88.57
CA SER A 710 -76.87 107.19 88.69
C SER A 710 -77.04 107.87 87.32
N VAL A 711 -78.20 108.51 87.09
CA VAL A 711 -78.60 109.21 85.84
C VAL A 711 -78.75 108.25 84.63
N GLU A 712 -79.93 107.88 84.13
CA GLU A 712 -81.32 108.38 84.24
C GLU A 712 -81.67 109.65 83.41
N LYS A 713 -82.37 109.42 82.27
CA LYS A 713 -83.13 110.37 81.37
C LYS A 713 -82.34 111.16 80.27
N ALA A 714 -82.99 111.35 79.09
CA ALA A 714 -82.54 111.89 77.76
C ALA A 714 -81.80 110.89 76.80
N ASN A 715 -81.94 110.80 75.45
CA ASN A 715 -82.65 111.50 74.33
C ASN A 715 -81.85 112.64 73.61
N GLU A 716 -81.61 112.74 72.27
CA GLU A 716 -81.94 111.92 71.06
C GLU A 716 -81.20 112.35 69.74
N LYS A 717 -81.32 111.53 68.64
CA LYS A 717 -81.33 111.83 67.16
C LYS A 717 -80.11 112.41 66.34
N VAL A 718 -79.95 111.87 65.09
CA VAL A 718 -79.26 112.41 63.85
C VAL A 718 -77.70 112.46 63.84
N GLY A 719 -76.91 112.39 62.74
CA GLY A 719 -77.09 112.21 61.25
C GLY A 719 -76.35 113.30 60.39
N ASP A 720 -75.99 113.19 59.09
CA ASP A 720 -75.95 112.09 58.08
C ASP A 720 -75.23 112.54 56.74
N THR A 721 -75.04 111.64 55.74
CA THR A 721 -74.79 111.81 54.25
C THR A 721 -73.41 112.10 53.56
N ASN A 722 -73.12 111.28 52.51
CA ASN A 722 -72.51 111.54 51.16
C ASN A 722 -70.99 111.91 50.97
N HIS A 723 -70.30 111.74 49.81
CA HIS A 723 -70.64 111.36 48.40
C HIS A 723 -69.43 110.78 47.58
N ASP A 724 -69.68 109.95 46.54
CA ASP A 724 -68.98 109.74 45.22
C ASP A 724 -67.45 109.51 45.04
N THR A 725 -66.85 108.83 44.00
CA THR A 725 -67.18 107.81 42.95
C THR A 725 -65.83 107.15 42.46
N LYS A 726 -65.40 106.69 41.24
CA LYS A 726 -65.91 106.60 39.83
C LYS A 726 -65.01 105.70 38.88
N GLU A 727 -65.59 104.70 38.18
CA GLU A 727 -65.29 104.19 36.77
C GLU A 727 -63.85 103.81 36.28
N LYS A 728 -63.53 103.14 35.12
CA LYS A 728 -64.10 102.12 34.15
C LYS A 728 -62.96 101.68 33.15
N ASN A 729 -63.21 101.01 32.00
CA ASN A 729 -63.37 99.54 31.77
C ASN A 729 -63.49 99.19 30.24
N GLN A 730 -63.13 97.96 29.80
CA GLN A 730 -63.52 97.25 28.53
C GLN A 730 -63.07 97.81 27.14
N SER A 731 -63.25 97.13 25.97
CA SER A 731 -63.93 95.84 25.59
C SER A 731 -63.04 94.91 24.69
N THR A 732 -63.34 94.23 23.54
CA THR A 732 -64.48 94.20 22.58
C THR A 732 -64.51 92.95 21.63
N GLN A 733 -65.55 92.07 21.67
CA GLN A 733 -66.10 91.19 20.57
C GLN A 733 -65.22 90.08 19.89
N LYS A 734 -65.70 88.98 19.24
CA LYS A 734 -67.05 88.43 18.87
C LYS A 734 -67.04 86.91 18.50
N ASN A 735 -68.16 86.19 18.73
CA ASN A 735 -68.87 85.08 17.98
C ASN A 735 -68.14 83.98 17.13
N GLU A 736 -68.70 82.78 16.79
CA GLU A 736 -69.72 81.83 17.35
C GLU A 736 -69.86 80.54 16.46
N LYS A 737 -70.48 79.44 16.99
CA LYS A 737 -71.15 78.27 16.31
C LYS A 737 -70.40 77.00 15.81
N LYS A 738 -71.13 75.86 15.90
CA LYS A 738 -71.05 74.52 15.24
C LYS A 738 -72.21 74.43 14.19
N PRO A 739 -72.34 73.49 13.19
CA PRO A 739 -72.08 72.02 13.25
C PRO A 739 -71.71 71.29 11.91
N GLY A 740 -71.71 69.93 11.90
CA GLY A 740 -72.34 69.13 10.80
C GLY A 740 -71.49 68.41 9.72
N GLU A 741 -71.78 67.10 9.54
CA GLU A 741 -71.83 66.27 8.30
C GLU A 741 -70.69 66.14 7.24
N LYS A 742 -70.31 64.86 7.01
CA LYS A 742 -70.16 64.12 5.71
C LYS A 742 -69.04 64.41 4.67
N LYS A 743 -68.50 63.26 4.19
CA LYS A 743 -68.01 62.95 2.81
C LYS A 743 -66.69 63.60 2.32
N GLU A 744 -65.87 62.95 1.49
CA GLU A 744 -65.68 61.52 1.15
C GLU A 744 -64.35 61.35 0.36
N GLY A 745 -63.66 60.21 0.30
CA GLY A 745 -63.74 59.00 1.14
C GLY A 745 -62.62 59.01 2.17
N LYS A 746 -61.45 58.41 1.93
CA LYS A 746 -61.05 57.40 0.92
C LYS A 746 -59.71 56.80 1.37
N ASP A 747 -59.41 55.51 1.28
CA ASP A 747 -60.23 54.29 1.32
C ASP A 747 -59.31 53.20 1.94
N LYS A 748 -59.78 52.31 2.83
CA LYS A 748 -60.44 51.01 2.59
C LYS A 748 -59.58 50.02 1.78
N SER A 749 -59.39 48.76 2.19
CA SER A 749 -60.13 47.90 3.14
C SER A 749 -59.13 46.92 3.84
N LEU A 750 -59.28 46.35 5.05
CA LEU A 750 -60.40 45.68 5.76
C LEU A 750 -60.93 44.43 5.01
N ASP A 751 -61.26 43.28 5.62
CA ASP A 751 -61.28 42.83 7.02
C ASP A 751 -61.12 41.27 7.09
N ARG A 752 -61.33 40.66 8.26
CA ARG A 752 -61.38 39.21 8.58
C ARG A 752 -62.41 38.41 7.76
N SER A 753 -62.22 37.08 7.63
CA SER A 753 -62.98 36.03 8.37
C SER A 753 -63.08 34.64 7.69
N ASN A 754 -63.08 33.61 8.55
CA ASN A 754 -63.60 32.22 8.51
C ASN A 754 -63.93 31.39 7.23
N GLU A 755 -63.76 30.08 7.47
CA GLU A 755 -64.58 28.94 7.01
C GLU A 755 -64.47 28.37 5.58
N GLY A 756 -63.68 27.29 5.50
CA GLY A 756 -63.59 26.38 4.37
C GLY A 756 -64.81 25.51 4.06
N LYS A 757 -64.67 24.77 2.96
CA LYS A 757 -65.25 23.46 2.62
C LYS A 757 -64.52 22.93 1.38
N GLY A 758 -64.36 21.62 1.24
CA GLY A 758 -63.80 20.99 0.03
C GLY A 758 -64.82 20.04 -0.62
N LYS A 759 -64.61 19.66 -1.89
CA LYS A 759 -65.31 18.55 -2.56
C LYS A 759 -64.72 18.13 -3.93
N SER A 760 -64.74 16.82 -4.18
CA SER A 760 -64.90 16.10 -5.47
C SER A 760 -64.04 16.40 -6.73
N MET A 761 -63.23 15.39 -7.07
CA MET A 761 -62.98 14.74 -8.39
C MET A 761 -64.21 14.67 -9.38
N PRO A 762 -64.12 14.16 -10.66
CA PRO A 762 -62.97 13.61 -11.44
C PRO A 762 -62.96 13.89 -13.00
N LYS A 763 -62.06 13.16 -13.73
CA LYS A 763 -62.20 12.53 -15.10
C LYS A 763 -61.71 13.22 -16.40
N THR A 764 -61.07 12.37 -17.23
CA THR A 764 -60.90 12.39 -18.72
C THR A 764 -60.06 13.51 -19.38
N GLY A 765 -59.37 13.28 -20.52
CA GLY A 765 -59.27 12.06 -21.33
C GLY A 765 -58.28 12.15 -22.52
N LEU A 766 -58.31 11.14 -23.40
CA LEU A 766 -57.43 10.90 -24.56
C LEU A 766 -57.28 12.10 -25.53
N ARG A 767 -56.08 12.28 -26.14
CA ARG A 767 -55.81 11.81 -27.53
C ARG A 767 -54.38 12.07 -28.04
N ASN A 768 -53.88 11.10 -28.80
CA ASN A 768 -52.87 11.25 -29.84
C ASN A 768 -53.59 11.29 -31.21
N PRO A 769 -53.15 12.09 -32.19
CA PRO A 769 -53.44 11.82 -33.60
C PRO A 769 -52.19 11.77 -34.50
N ILE A 770 -52.16 10.76 -35.37
CA ILE A 770 -51.24 10.61 -36.50
C ILE A 770 -51.75 11.45 -37.69
N TYR A 771 -50.87 12.09 -38.48
CA TYR A 771 -50.81 12.02 -39.96
C TYR A 771 -50.01 13.15 -40.64
N LEU A 772 -48.97 12.78 -41.41
CA LEU A 772 -48.59 13.23 -42.78
C LEU A 772 -47.17 12.67 -43.06
N LEU A 773 -46.89 11.66 -43.91
CA LEU A 773 -47.23 11.27 -45.29
C LEU A 773 -46.50 12.04 -46.42
N LEU A 774 -45.98 11.25 -47.39
CA LEU A 774 -45.42 11.61 -48.72
C LEU A 774 -43.99 12.22 -48.73
N SER A 775 -43.12 11.94 -49.72
CA SER A 775 -43.25 11.22 -51.01
C SER A 775 -41.91 10.65 -51.56
N GLY A 776 -41.98 9.59 -52.39
CA GLY A 776 -40.89 9.13 -53.30
C GLY A 776 -39.84 8.20 -52.65
N LEU A 777 -39.61 6.92 -53.00
CA LEU A 777 -40.06 6.02 -54.09
C LEU A 777 -39.36 6.18 -55.46
N ALA A 778 -38.23 5.47 -55.63
CA ALA A 778 -37.75 4.73 -56.83
C ALA A 778 -36.35 4.11 -56.55
N VAL A 779 -35.80 3.13 -57.29
CA VAL A 779 -36.19 1.75 -57.67
C VAL A 779 -35.13 1.22 -58.67
N VAL A 780 -34.92 -0.11 -58.77
CA VAL A 780 -34.08 -0.84 -59.78
C VAL A 780 -32.54 -0.69 -59.59
N VAL A 781 -31.73 -1.75 -59.36
CA VAL A 781 -31.37 -2.95 -60.17
C VAL A 781 -30.40 -2.59 -61.33
N SER A 782 -29.33 -3.29 -61.71
CA SER A 782 -28.43 -4.39 -61.25
C SER A 782 -27.52 -4.70 -62.46
N ALA A 783 -26.35 -5.33 -62.25
CA ALA A 783 -25.57 -6.04 -63.31
C ALA A 783 -24.89 -5.14 -64.40
N VAL A 784 -23.90 -5.57 -65.23
CA VAL A 784 -22.91 -6.68 -65.19
C VAL A 784 -21.79 -6.47 -66.27
N VAL A 785 -20.55 -6.92 -66.00
CA VAL A 785 -19.43 -7.24 -66.95
C VAL A 785 -18.84 -6.17 -67.91
N LEU A 786 -17.49 -6.10 -67.93
CA LEU A 786 -16.54 -5.90 -69.05
C LEU A 786 -15.14 -5.80 -68.38
N TRP A 787 -14.15 -6.71 -68.45
CA TRP A 787 -13.54 -7.62 -69.47
C TRP A 787 -12.47 -6.99 -70.39
N VAL A 788 -11.20 -7.26 -70.03
CA VAL A 788 -9.98 -7.45 -70.87
C VAL A 788 -9.26 -6.27 -71.54
N SER A 789 -7.96 -6.13 -71.23
CA SER A 789 -6.82 -6.19 -72.21
C SER A 789 -5.42 -6.07 -71.55
N GLY A 790 -4.39 -6.69 -72.14
CA GLY A 790 -2.96 -6.60 -71.75
C GLY A 790 -2.52 -7.61 -70.67
N VAL A 791 -1.68 -8.64 -70.87
CA VAL A 791 -0.72 -9.06 -71.93
C VAL A 791 0.61 -8.28 -71.95
N PHE A 792 1.70 -8.92 -71.48
CA PHE A 792 2.98 -9.00 -72.22
C PHE A 792 3.84 -10.22 -71.81
N LYS A 793 4.66 -10.65 -72.77
CA LYS A 793 5.66 -11.75 -72.70
C LYS A 793 6.83 -11.36 -71.78
N LYS A 794 7.47 -12.27 -71.01
CA LYS A 794 8.28 -13.46 -71.38
C LYS A 794 9.54 -13.09 -72.18
N ASP A 795 10.67 -13.08 -71.49
CA ASP A 795 12.01 -13.23 -72.06
C ASP A 795 12.67 -14.52 -71.57
N VAL A 796 13.50 -15.12 -72.43
CA VAL A 796 14.35 -16.28 -72.12
C VAL A 796 15.68 -16.08 -72.83
N VAL A 797 16.78 -15.92 -72.08
CA VAL A 797 18.13 -15.91 -72.62
C VAL A 797 18.96 -16.98 -71.90
N SER A 798 19.30 -18.04 -72.64
CA SER A 798 20.25 -19.04 -72.19
C SER A 798 21.69 -18.60 -72.48
N LYS A 799 22.62 -18.86 -71.57
CA LYS A 799 24.02 -19.15 -71.96
C LYS A 799 24.69 -20.11 -70.96
N ASN A 800 25.73 -20.76 -71.46
CA ASN A 800 26.36 -21.94 -70.89
C ASN A 800 27.73 -21.58 -70.26
N SER A 801 28.33 -22.52 -69.52
CA SER A 801 29.59 -22.42 -68.76
C SER A 801 29.52 -21.60 -67.44
N GLY A 802 30.14 -22.02 -66.34
CA GLY A 802 30.77 -23.33 -66.10
C GLY A 802 31.76 -23.39 -64.92
N ASN A 803 31.80 -24.57 -64.30
CA ASN A 803 32.91 -25.18 -63.55
C ASN A 803 33.36 -24.65 -62.16
N HIS A 804 33.64 -25.62 -61.27
CA HIS A 804 34.47 -25.61 -60.05
C HIS A 804 34.11 -24.79 -58.79
N LYS A 805 34.19 -25.51 -57.66
CA LYS A 805 34.80 -25.19 -56.34
C LYS A 805 34.72 -23.71 -55.87
N LYS A 806 34.26 -23.47 -54.66
CA LYS A 806 34.73 -24.15 -53.44
C LYS A 806 33.70 -24.20 -52.33
#